data_AF-A0A182U9Q6-F1
#
_entry.id   AF-A0A182U9Q6-F1
#
_cell.length_a   1.000
_cell.length_b   1.000
_cell.length_c   1.000
_cell.angle_alpha   90.00
_cell.angle_beta   90.00
_cell.angle_gamma   90.00
#
_symmetry.space_group_name_H-M   'P 1'
#
loop_
_entity.id
_entity.type
_entity.pdbx_description
1 polymer ?
#
loop_
_entity_poly.entity_id
_entity_poly.type
_entity_poly.pdbx_seq_one_letter_code
_entity_poly.pdbx_strand_id
1 'polypeptide(L)'
;MGGVQSANDGRETQTSDRESSHMSNHTPPSVPVPESVAALKTNDELHDATIPPQEQDDPEPVGDDAQRSAHDSDAAAESDDSMSEKCQARKMTVELANFRRDLQQKRQLHQSKLVAVKDELEHLRKALAEEKRRNRALIKYVQQQELQLTKQANDGEGAEETSACGAVRREALQIVASGENAPLEPAERVNAEAAEDERHDQSSSAGGQSVERADDERLALKRELAESQHALQCTTGELLELRHELAQLRTQLRAQQDEAEAESSRQCGAARTLKAELAETQFRLQISQAEALSLQTDVDQLRNQVKSLKDVIKAGKEIIAIREDQVEQLKGKLRQIEDTLQERELQIMSDDLRREYDRQLTNIRNLRDLYEERERVSRMERDNLVRQLDLKKNELATEQEKNKNLEALVESLQTDLTRLRTELEQTQDKLAQSQAESKQLQLEMGVVNQFISKFLLGMSRKPTASDINIDKLAAVLEENRDLLIEMTKDEAETIDTGAFLPRALYDLITEVDEANELPPGNDGKEEDGAEASGEDEFTDVQKASPEQIADKLPKVWRVLIELVNHQERAQPVPFVEGGESEECLKSVQTRNGPKTVVSVSKTYIKLKDLILEKKSLKKETNRLRTLNSHLERRLDSQEKRLSAVSLELTKTWHLVGKMQRQHRQLHTQEQILRYHLQQKRRLLSELKEELEYCRLKWSAAREKNIESEGQWKSLKADFAARRKQDSLNNSGESGYSDEQPSDEEDTHVNRKSSLANQPGFSGGA
;
A
#
# COMPACT_ATOMS: atom_id res chain seq x y z
N MET A 1 4.76 50.24 33.43
CA MET A 1 4.84 49.93 31.98
C MET A 1 4.61 48.43 31.84
N GLY A 2 3.42 47.90 31.52
CA GLY A 2 2.22 48.53 30.97
C GLY A 2 2.08 48.14 29.48
N GLY A 3 1.06 47.38 29.05
CA GLY A 3 -0.03 46.80 29.84
C GLY A 3 -0.82 45.72 29.08
N VAL A 4 -1.85 45.16 29.71
CA VAL A 4 -2.75 44.16 29.12
C VAL A 4 -3.85 44.87 28.32
N GLN A 5 -4.19 44.35 27.14
CA GLN A 5 -5.49 44.62 26.50
C GLN A 5 -6.15 43.34 26.02
N SER A 6 -7.48 43.30 26.14
CA SER A 6 -8.35 42.21 25.73
C SER A 6 -9.15 42.64 24.50
N ALA A 7 -9.48 41.70 23.62
CA ALA A 7 -10.46 41.89 22.57
C ALA A 7 -11.33 40.63 22.50
N ASN A 8 -12.64 40.81 22.67
CA ASN A 8 -13.65 39.77 22.67
C ASN A 8 -14.84 40.31 21.87
N ASP A 9 -15.23 39.65 20.78
CA ASP A 9 -16.58 39.77 20.19
C ASP A 9 -16.83 38.71 19.10
N GLY A 10 -18.11 38.48 18.80
CA GLY A 10 -18.56 37.59 17.72
C GLY A 10 -19.45 36.42 18.17
N ARG A 11 -20.69 36.70 18.58
CA ARG A 11 -21.67 35.67 18.98
C ARG A 11 -23.11 36.03 18.61
N GLU A 12 -23.62 35.42 17.55
CA GLU A 12 -25.06 35.26 17.24
C GLU A 12 -25.23 33.79 16.79
N THR A 13 -26.04 32.87 17.32
CA THR A 13 -27.38 32.80 17.98
C THR A 13 -28.55 32.46 17.05
N GLN A 14 -28.92 31.17 17.06
CA GLN A 14 -30.31 30.63 16.97
C GLN A 14 -31.05 30.84 15.61
N THR A 15 -32.13 30.13 15.25
CA THR A 15 -33.06 29.18 15.93
C THR A 15 -32.95 27.75 15.31
N SER A 16 -33.42 26.61 15.85
CA SER A 16 -34.75 26.18 16.36
C SER A 16 -35.88 26.34 15.31
N ASP A 17 -36.82 25.42 15.08
CA ASP A 17 -37.38 24.27 15.86
C ASP A 17 -37.83 23.13 14.88
N ARG A 18 -37.83 21.81 15.22
CA ARG A 18 -38.89 20.96 15.88
C ARG A 18 -40.13 20.73 14.97
N GLU A 19 -40.76 19.55 14.77
CA GLU A 19 -40.70 18.14 15.27
C GLU A 19 -41.07 17.17 14.06
N SER A 20 -41.50 15.89 14.09
CA SER A 20 -41.95 14.92 15.11
C SER A 20 -41.85 13.42 14.68
N SER A 21 -42.11 12.53 15.65
CA SER A 21 -42.53 11.12 15.65
C SER A 21 -42.85 10.31 14.37
N HIS A 22 -42.34 9.07 14.28
CA HIS A 22 -43.12 7.86 14.64
C HIS A 22 -42.23 6.59 14.82
N MET A 23 -42.84 5.45 15.15
CA MET A 23 -42.19 4.26 15.76
C MET A 23 -41.89 3.12 14.77
N SER A 24 -40.94 2.25 15.12
CA SER A 24 -41.21 0.81 15.27
C SER A 24 -40.15 0.08 16.12
N ASN A 25 -40.55 -1.03 16.75
CA ASN A 25 -39.64 -1.99 17.38
C ASN A 25 -39.06 -2.95 16.33
N HIS A 26 -37.89 -3.55 16.58
CA HIS A 26 -37.65 -4.98 16.25
C HIS A 26 -36.44 -5.57 16.98
N THR A 27 -36.64 -6.75 17.55
CA THR A 27 -35.61 -7.55 18.27
C THR A 27 -34.92 -8.53 17.31
N PRO A 28 -33.59 -8.72 17.37
CA PRO A 28 -32.91 -9.87 16.75
C PRO A 28 -32.88 -11.09 17.69
N PRO A 29 -33.04 -12.33 17.18
CA PRO A 29 -33.07 -13.55 17.98
C PRO A 29 -31.67 -14.08 18.34
N SER A 30 -31.65 -15.10 19.22
CA SER A 30 -30.48 -15.83 19.72
C SER A 30 -30.50 -17.32 19.32
N VAL A 31 -29.47 -18.10 19.75
CA VAL A 31 -29.40 -19.59 19.72
C VAL A 31 -29.09 -20.22 18.33
N PRO A 32 -28.34 -21.35 18.21
CA PRO A 32 -27.45 -22.07 19.13
C PRO A 32 -25.99 -22.27 18.63
N VAL A 33 -25.16 -22.88 19.49
CA VAL A 33 -23.95 -23.65 19.13
C VAL A 33 -24.32 -25.13 18.88
N PRO A 34 -23.58 -25.86 18.04
CA PRO A 34 -23.45 -27.31 18.22
C PRO A 34 -21.98 -27.75 18.41
N GLU A 35 -21.74 -28.59 19.41
CA GLU A 35 -20.56 -29.45 19.50
C GLU A 35 -20.82 -30.74 18.72
N SER A 36 -19.81 -31.33 18.08
CA SER A 36 -19.54 -32.78 18.22
C SER A 36 -18.25 -33.26 17.55
N VAL A 37 -17.61 -34.16 18.30
CA VAL A 37 -16.46 -35.01 17.98
C VAL A 37 -16.58 -35.76 16.66
N ALA A 38 -15.49 -35.80 15.89
CA ALA A 38 -15.15 -36.96 15.04
C ALA A 38 -13.61 -37.08 14.93
N ALA A 39 -13.05 -38.22 15.35
CA ALA A 39 -11.64 -38.54 15.16
C ALA A 39 -11.49 -39.55 14.02
N LEU A 40 -10.53 -39.32 13.12
CA LEU A 40 -10.13 -40.29 12.10
C LEU A 40 -8.62 -40.52 12.18
N LYS A 41 -8.25 -41.78 12.48
CA LYS A 41 -6.90 -42.29 12.27
C LYS A 41 -6.81 -42.87 10.86
N THR A 42 -5.71 -42.62 10.18
CA THR A 42 -5.22 -43.45 9.07
C THR A 42 -3.70 -43.56 9.24
N ASN A 43 -3.24 -44.76 9.57
CA ASN A 43 -1.83 -45.14 9.47
C ASN A 43 -1.60 -45.83 8.10
N ASP A 44 -0.32 -46.09 7.82
CA ASP A 44 0.20 -47.00 6.80
C ASP A 44 0.05 -46.51 5.33
N GLU A 45 0.98 -46.83 4.41
CA GLU A 45 2.10 -47.79 4.51
C GLU A 45 3.40 -47.31 3.81
N LEU A 46 4.43 -48.17 3.86
CA LEU A 46 5.87 -47.96 3.68
C LEU A 46 6.36 -47.72 2.24
N HIS A 47 7.54 -47.09 2.13
CA HIS A 47 8.79 -47.60 1.50
C HIS A 47 9.86 -46.47 1.59
N ASP A 48 10.96 -46.59 2.33
CA ASP A 48 12.13 -47.50 2.22
C ASP A 48 13.12 -47.12 1.09
N ALA A 49 14.30 -46.64 1.50
CA ALA A 49 15.50 -46.41 0.65
C ALA A 49 16.77 -46.11 1.48
N THR A 50 17.46 -47.17 1.91
CA THR A 50 18.94 -47.32 1.99
C THR A 50 19.86 -46.13 2.36
N ILE A 51 20.57 -46.28 3.49
CA ILE A 51 21.80 -45.52 3.83
C ILE A 51 23.04 -46.28 3.30
N PRO A 52 24.04 -45.57 2.73
CA PRO A 52 25.44 -46.02 2.69
C PRO A 52 26.37 -45.15 3.58
N PRO A 53 27.33 -45.73 4.33
CA PRO A 53 28.29 -45.00 5.16
C PRO A 53 29.67 -44.85 4.50
N GLN A 54 30.44 -43.83 4.91
CA GLN A 54 31.91 -43.61 4.82
C GLN A 54 32.17 -42.10 5.07
N GLU A 55 33.27 -41.61 5.64
CA GLU A 55 34.46 -42.28 6.23
C GLU A 55 35.05 -41.42 7.38
N GLN A 56 36.15 -41.88 7.98
CA GLN A 56 36.81 -41.32 9.17
C GLN A 56 37.68 -40.09 8.86
N ASP A 57 37.91 -39.25 9.88
CA ASP A 57 39.25 -38.69 10.17
C ASP A 57 39.26 -38.03 11.58
N ASP A 58 40.10 -38.55 12.48
CA ASP A 58 40.48 -37.90 13.74
C ASP A 58 41.67 -36.94 13.48
N PRO A 59 41.91 -35.96 14.37
CA PRO A 59 43.08 -36.15 15.23
C PRO A 59 42.90 -35.78 16.72
N GLU A 60 43.63 -36.50 17.55
CA GLU A 60 43.69 -36.42 19.02
C GLU A 60 44.49 -35.19 19.58
N PRO A 61 44.46 -34.94 20.91
CA PRO A 61 44.66 -33.59 21.47
C PRO A 61 46.02 -33.28 22.11
N VAL A 62 46.21 -32.00 22.43
CA VAL A 62 47.19 -31.42 23.38
C VAL A 62 46.50 -30.19 24.03
N GLY A 63 46.61 -29.87 25.33
CA GLY A 63 47.27 -30.52 26.46
C GLY A 63 47.15 -29.65 27.73
N ASP A 64 47.64 -30.15 28.87
CA ASP A 64 47.97 -29.47 30.14
C ASP A 64 46.85 -28.79 30.98
N ASP A 65 46.34 -29.57 31.93
CA ASP A 65 46.25 -29.29 33.38
C ASP A 65 46.01 -27.87 33.95
N ALA A 66 44.97 -27.76 34.78
CA ALA A 66 44.98 -26.96 36.00
C ALA A 66 44.06 -27.56 37.09
N GLN A 67 44.64 -28.27 38.06
CA GLN A 67 43.90 -28.80 39.23
C GLN A 67 43.62 -27.71 40.29
N ARG A 68 42.36 -27.64 40.77
CA ARG A 68 41.89 -27.22 42.12
C ARG A 68 40.36 -27.05 42.09
N SER A 69 39.59 -27.34 43.13
CA SER A 69 39.83 -28.12 44.35
C SER A 69 38.47 -28.45 44.96
N ALA A 70 38.29 -29.65 45.53
CA ALA A 70 37.03 -29.99 46.18
C ALA A 70 36.76 -29.10 47.40
N HIS A 71 35.51 -28.67 47.56
CA HIS A 71 34.99 -28.19 48.83
C HIS A 71 33.48 -28.47 48.89
N ASP A 72 33.09 -29.45 49.70
CA ASP A 72 31.70 -29.58 50.14
C ASP A 72 31.41 -28.46 51.15
N SER A 73 30.31 -27.74 50.94
CA SER A 73 29.68 -26.85 51.93
C SER A 73 28.27 -26.48 51.44
N ASP A 74 27.30 -26.44 52.35
CA ASP A 74 25.87 -26.26 52.07
C ASP A 74 25.52 -25.09 51.13
N ALA A 75 24.73 -25.38 50.10
CA ALA A 75 24.14 -24.40 49.18
C ALA A 75 22.71 -24.78 48.74
N ALA A 76 21.88 -25.27 49.66
CA ALA A 76 20.46 -25.59 49.43
C ALA A 76 19.57 -24.32 49.29
N ALA A 77 20.04 -23.31 48.56
CA ALA A 77 19.42 -21.98 48.47
C ALA A 77 19.68 -21.22 47.14
N GLU A 78 20.05 -21.89 46.05
CA GLU A 78 20.10 -21.29 44.70
C GLU A 78 18.86 -21.70 43.88
N SER A 79 17.85 -20.83 43.77
CA SER A 79 17.74 -19.78 42.74
C SER A 79 16.84 -20.22 41.57
N ASP A 80 15.53 -19.97 41.71
CA ASP A 80 14.54 -20.13 40.62
C ASP A 80 14.87 -19.26 39.40
N ASP A 81 15.54 -18.11 39.59
CA ASP A 81 16.02 -17.27 38.50
C ASP A 81 17.00 -18.05 37.59
N SER A 82 17.88 -18.87 38.16
CA SER A 82 18.80 -19.70 37.36
C SER A 82 18.04 -20.68 36.44
N MET A 83 16.90 -21.20 36.90
CA MET A 83 16.03 -22.06 36.09
C MET A 83 15.21 -21.24 35.07
N SER A 84 14.75 -20.04 35.44
CA SER A 84 14.09 -19.08 34.54
C SER A 84 15.00 -18.68 33.37
N GLU A 85 16.24 -18.27 33.65
CA GLU A 85 17.26 -17.90 32.65
C GLU A 85 17.60 -19.09 31.75
N LYS A 86 17.85 -20.28 32.31
CA LYS A 86 18.08 -21.52 31.52
C LYS A 86 16.88 -21.86 30.62
N CYS A 87 15.66 -21.58 31.05
CA CYS A 87 14.46 -21.74 30.21
C CYS A 87 14.34 -20.67 29.12
N GLN A 88 14.69 -19.41 29.40
CA GLN A 88 14.71 -18.34 28.40
C GLN A 88 15.80 -18.58 27.34
N ALA A 89 17.00 -18.97 27.76
CA ALA A 89 18.10 -19.36 26.86
C ALA A 89 17.70 -20.53 25.94
N ARG A 90 17.02 -21.56 26.48
CA ARG A 90 16.48 -22.69 25.70
C ARG A 90 15.39 -22.26 24.70
N LYS A 91 14.52 -21.31 25.06
CA LYS A 91 13.55 -20.74 24.10
C LYS A 91 14.26 -20.01 22.96
N MET A 92 15.22 -19.13 23.29
CA MET A 92 16.01 -18.40 22.31
C MET A 92 16.79 -19.32 21.35
N THR A 93 17.37 -20.42 21.82
CA THR A 93 18.07 -21.38 20.93
C THR A 93 17.11 -22.15 20.02
N VAL A 94 15.91 -22.52 20.50
CA VAL A 94 14.85 -23.13 19.68
C VAL A 94 14.32 -22.14 18.63
N GLU A 95 14.10 -20.87 19.00
CA GLU A 95 13.68 -19.81 18.07
C GLU A 95 14.73 -19.53 17.00
N LEU A 96 16.02 -19.48 17.37
CA LEU A 96 17.13 -19.37 16.42
C LEU A 96 17.25 -20.60 15.50
N ALA A 97 17.00 -21.81 16.01
CA ALA A 97 16.97 -23.03 15.19
C ALA A 97 15.79 -23.04 14.21
N ASN A 98 14.62 -22.53 14.63
CA ASN A 98 13.46 -22.34 13.77
C ASN A 98 13.74 -21.29 12.68
N PHE A 99 14.26 -20.11 13.05
CA PHE A 99 14.63 -19.06 12.10
C PHE A 99 15.67 -19.54 11.06
N ARG A 100 16.64 -20.37 11.47
CA ARG A 100 17.60 -21.00 10.56
C ARG A 100 16.92 -21.96 9.56
N ARG A 101 15.96 -22.78 10.02
CA ARG A 101 15.15 -23.65 9.14
C ARG A 101 14.27 -22.85 8.17
N ASP A 102 13.57 -21.82 8.65
CA ASP A 102 12.78 -20.92 7.82
C ASP A 102 13.62 -20.22 6.73
N LEU A 103 14.83 -19.78 7.09
CA LEU A 103 15.77 -19.16 6.15
C LEU A 103 16.28 -20.16 5.12
N GLN A 104 16.53 -21.42 5.51
CA GLN A 104 16.90 -22.50 4.60
C GLN A 104 15.76 -22.85 3.64
N GLN A 105 14.53 -22.98 4.13
CA GLN A 105 13.34 -23.19 3.30
C GLN A 105 13.12 -22.03 2.32
N LYS A 106 13.24 -20.77 2.77
CA LYS A 106 13.15 -19.59 1.90
C LYS A 106 14.22 -19.58 0.81
N ARG A 107 15.47 -20.00 1.12
CA ARG A 107 16.54 -20.17 0.12
C ARG A 107 16.22 -21.26 -0.90
N GLN A 108 15.76 -22.44 -0.45
CA GLN A 108 15.36 -23.56 -1.32
C GLN A 108 14.18 -23.18 -2.23
N LEU A 109 13.16 -22.49 -1.69
CA LEU A 109 12.00 -22.02 -2.45
C LEU A 109 12.39 -20.95 -3.48
N HIS A 110 13.30 -20.03 -3.13
CA HIS A 110 13.87 -19.06 -4.08
C HIS A 110 14.69 -19.75 -5.18
N GLN A 111 15.52 -20.74 -4.83
CA GLN A 111 16.30 -21.52 -5.79
C GLN A 111 15.41 -22.34 -6.74
N SER A 112 14.35 -22.97 -6.22
CA SER A 112 13.32 -23.66 -7.01
C SER A 112 12.63 -22.71 -8.00
N LYS A 113 12.26 -21.49 -7.57
CA LYS A 113 11.70 -20.46 -8.46
C LYS A 113 12.69 -19.99 -9.53
N LEU A 114 13.98 -19.84 -9.21
CA LEU A 114 15.00 -19.50 -10.20
C LEU A 114 15.19 -20.61 -11.25
N VAL A 115 15.09 -21.88 -10.85
CA VAL A 115 15.11 -23.02 -11.78
C VAL A 115 13.87 -23.00 -12.68
N ALA A 116 12.67 -22.85 -12.12
CA ALA A 116 11.44 -22.75 -12.92
C ALA A 116 11.49 -21.61 -13.96
N VAL A 117 11.92 -20.41 -13.56
CA VAL A 117 12.08 -19.27 -14.49
C VAL A 117 13.17 -19.53 -15.55
N LYS A 118 14.25 -20.25 -15.21
CA LYS A 118 15.27 -20.67 -16.18
C LYS A 118 14.69 -21.67 -17.20
N ASP A 119 13.89 -22.63 -16.73
CA ASP A 119 13.28 -23.65 -17.59
C ASP A 119 12.20 -23.04 -18.50
N GLU A 120 11.42 -22.09 -18.00
CA GLU A 120 10.51 -21.24 -18.80
C GLU A 120 11.27 -20.46 -19.88
N LEU A 121 12.39 -19.81 -19.54
CA LEU A 121 13.23 -19.10 -20.50
C LEU A 121 13.86 -20.05 -21.54
N GLU A 122 14.22 -21.28 -21.17
CA GLU A 122 14.69 -22.30 -22.11
C GLU A 122 13.56 -22.84 -23.00
N HIS A 123 12.34 -22.97 -22.48
CA HIS A 123 11.16 -23.31 -23.27
C HIS A 123 10.82 -22.21 -24.28
N LEU A 124 10.79 -20.95 -23.86
CA LEU A 124 10.57 -19.78 -24.74
C LEU A 124 11.67 -19.66 -25.81
N ARG A 125 12.93 -19.97 -25.49
CA ARG A 125 14.02 -20.03 -26.48
C ARG A 125 13.81 -21.15 -27.51
N LYS A 126 13.31 -22.32 -27.10
CA LYS A 126 12.96 -23.43 -28.00
C LYS A 126 11.79 -23.06 -28.90
N ALA A 127 10.71 -22.51 -28.34
CA ALA A 127 9.55 -22.02 -29.10
C ALA A 127 9.93 -20.92 -30.11
N LEU A 128 10.76 -19.94 -29.72
CA LEU A 128 11.28 -18.91 -30.61
C LEU A 128 12.17 -19.48 -31.74
N ALA A 129 12.94 -20.54 -31.45
CA ALA A 129 13.73 -21.23 -32.46
C ALA A 129 12.87 -22.01 -33.45
N GLU A 130 11.76 -22.60 -33.00
CA GLU A 130 10.74 -23.22 -33.86
C GLU A 130 10.00 -22.18 -34.70
N GLU A 131 9.54 -21.06 -34.12
CA GLU A 131 8.91 -20.00 -34.90
C GLU A 131 9.85 -19.41 -35.95
N LYS A 132 11.14 -19.25 -35.64
CA LYS A 132 12.15 -18.88 -36.64
C LYS A 132 12.39 -19.98 -37.68
N ARG A 133 12.12 -21.26 -37.40
CA ARG A 133 12.10 -22.34 -38.41
C ARG A 133 10.84 -22.27 -39.28
N ARG A 134 9.65 -22.09 -38.69
CA ARG A 134 8.36 -21.94 -39.40
C ARG A 134 8.39 -20.74 -40.34
N ASN A 135 8.83 -19.58 -39.86
CA ASN A 135 8.99 -18.37 -40.68
C ASN A 135 10.00 -18.57 -41.83
N ARG A 136 11.15 -19.24 -41.61
CA ARG A 136 12.08 -19.57 -42.70
C ARG A 136 11.51 -20.57 -43.71
N ALA A 137 10.62 -21.48 -43.29
CA ALA A 137 9.91 -22.36 -44.21
C ALA A 137 8.86 -21.59 -45.01
N LEU A 138 8.11 -20.67 -44.38
CA LEU A 138 7.13 -19.82 -45.05
C LEU A 138 7.79 -18.87 -46.08
N ILE A 139 8.92 -18.24 -45.74
CA ILE A 139 9.68 -17.42 -46.69
C ILE A 139 10.12 -18.24 -47.90
N LYS A 140 10.62 -19.47 -47.70
CA LYS A 140 10.96 -20.38 -48.80
C LYS A 140 9.75 -20.77 -49.65
N TYR A 141 8.59 -21.00 -49.02
CA TYR A 141 7.35 -21.31 -49.73
C TYR A 141 6.88 -20.13 -50.58
N VAL A 142 6.89 -18.91 -50.04
CA VAL A 142 6.57 -17.68 -50.78
C VAL A 142 7.53 -17.48 -51.94
N GLN A 143 8.84 -17.59 -51.73
CA GLN A 143 9.84 -17.52 -52.80
C GLN A 143 9.68 -18.61 -53.87
N GLN A 144 9.26 -19.81 -53.48
CA GLN A 144 8.96 -20.89 -54.43
C GLN A 144 7.67 -20.62 -55.22
N GLN A 145 6.67 -19.99 -54.61
CA GLN A 145 5.44 -19.55 -55.27
C GLN A 145 5.70 -18.38 -56.22
N GLU A 146 6.52 -17.40 -55.82
CA GLU A 146 7.01 -16.31 -56.68
C GLU A 146 7.76 -16.88 -57.88
N LEU A 147 8.69 -17.82 -57.67
CA LEU A 147 9.42 -18.49 -58.76
C LEU A 147 8.49 -19.28 -59.70
N GLN A 148 7.43 -19.92 -59.17
CA GLN A 148 6.42 -20.59 -60.00
C GLN A 148 5.60 -19.59 -60.82
N LEU A 149 5.21 -18.45 -60.24
CA LEU A 149 4.49 -17.38 -60.94
C LEU A 149 5.35 -16.70 -62.02
N THR A 150 6.62 -16.39 -61.73
CA THR A 150 7.55 -15.86 -62.76
C THR A 150 7.83 -16.87 -63.85
N LYS A 151 7.80 -18.18 -63.54
CA LYS A 151 7.96 -19.21 -64.56
C LYS A 151 6.70 -19.37 -65.41
N GLN A 152 5.51 -19.31 -64.82
CA GLN A 152 4.24 -19.29 -65.57
C GLN A 152 4.08 -18.03 -66.43
N ALA A 153 4.67 -16.90 -66.03
CA ALA A 153 4.76 -15.71 -66.88
C ALA A 153 5.68 -15.95 -68.10
N ASN A 154 6.91 -16.43 -67.87
CA ASN A 154 7.86 -16.73 -68.95
C ASN A 154 7.39 -17.87 -69.88
N ASP A 155 6.67 -18.87 -69.37
CA ASP A 155 6.07 -19.95 -70.16
C ASP A 155 4.78 -19.49 -70.88
N GLY A 156 4.32 -18.25 -70.65
CA GLY A 156 3.13 -17.63 -71.26
C GLY A 156 3.41 -16.60 -72.36
N GLU A 157 4.58 -15.95 -72.35
CA GLU A 157 4.99 -15.00 -73.41
C GLU A 157 5.87 -15.68 -74.46
N GLY A 158 5.23 -16.13 -75.54
CA GLY A 158 5.90 -16.70 -76.70
C GLY A 158 6.64 -15.66 -77.54
N ALA A 159 7.94 -15.53 -77.29
CA ALA A 159 8.96 -14.94 -78.19
C ALA A 159 8.77 -13.48 -78.65
N GLU A 160 9.51 -12.56 -78.02
CA GLU A 160 10.21 -11.49 -78.75
C GLU A 160 11.54 -11.11 -78.07
N GLU A 161 12.43 -10.43 -78.80
CA GLU A 161 13.81 -10.16 -78.38
C GLU A 161 13.93 -8.89 -77.51
N THR A 162 14.82 -8.87 -76.50
CA THR A 162 15.73 -7.75 -76.13
C THR A 162 16.36 -7.90 -74.72
N SER A 163 17.24 -8.89 -74.50
CA SER A 163 18.04 -8.95 -73.27
C SER A 163 19.37 -8.19 -73.43
N ALA A 164 19.35 -6.86 -73.26
CA ALA A 164 20.52 -6.02 -73.56
C ALA A 164 20.69 -4.74 -72.69
N CYS A 165 20.93 -4.89 -71.38
CA CYS A 165 21.70 -3.91 -70.60
C CYS A 165 22.23 -4.52 -69.29
N GLY A 166 23.56 -4.67 -69.13
CA GLY A 166 24.07 -5.24 -67.87
C GLY A 166 25.56 -5.54 -67.68
N ALA A 167 26.45 -5.42 -68.68
CA ALA A 167 27.88 -5.72 -68.46
C ALA A 167 28.87 -5.02 -69.42
N VAL A 168 30.13 -4.96 -68.96
CA VAL A 168 31.39 -4.66 -69.70
C VAL A 168 31.50 -3.29 -70.41
N ARG A 169 32.09 -2.33 -69.69
CA ARG A 169 32.76 -1.15 -70.25
C ARG A 169 34.26 -1.44 -70.42
N ARG A 170 34.74 -1.68 -71.65
CA ARG A 170 36.16 -1.49 -72.08
C ARG A 170 36.38 -1.79 -73.56
N GLU A 171 37.35 -1.07 -74.15
CA GLU A 171 38.13 -1.40 -75.37
C GLU A 171 37.36 -1.60 -76.71
N ALA A 172 37.85 -1.15 -77.87
CA ALA A 172 39.04 -0.35 -78.20
C ALA A 172 38.80 0.53 -79.45
N LEU A 173 39.70 1.49 -79.69
CA LEU A 173 39.80 2.28 -80.92
C LEU A 173 40.60 1.51 -81.98
N GLN A 174 40.15 1.51 -83.25
CA GLN A 174 40.92 1.49 -84.53
C GLN A 174 39.99 1.09 -85.70
N ILE A 175 40.16 1.51 -86.97
CA ILE A 175 40.84 2.66 -87.60
C ILE A 175 40.41 2.73 -89.10
N VAL A 176 40.52 3.89 -89.77
CA VAL A 176 40.62 4.13 -91.25
C VAL A 176 39.62 3.37 -92.19
N ALA A 177 38.71 3.97 -92.97
CA ALA A 177 38.70 5.17 -93.83
C ALA A 177 39.28 5.00 -95.27
N SER A 178 38.38 4.86 -96.25
CA SER A 178 38.51 5.17 -97.70
C SER A 178 37.10 5.66 -98.14
N GLY A 179 36.89 6.54 -99.12
CA GLY A 179 37.66 6.83 -100.33
C GLY A 179 37.16 5.94 -101.49
N GLU A 180 36.66 6.44 -102.63
CA GLU A 180 36.62 7.84 -103.13
C GLU A 180 35.69 7.98 -104.38
N ASN A 181 35.26 9.21 -104.69
CA ASN A 181 34.83 9.73 -106.03
C ASN A 181 33.53 9.23 -106.75
N ALA A 182 33.16 9.97 -107.81
CA ALA A 182 31.96 9.88 -108.69
C ALA A 182 32.42 10.24 -110.16
N PRO A 183 31.59 10.71 -111.16
CA PRO A 183 30.13 10.73 -111.41
C PRO A 183 29.71 10.35 -112.89
N LEU A 184 28.44 10.64 -113.28
CA LEU A 184 27.87 10.89 -114.65
C LEU A 184 27.43 9.76 -115.64
N GLU A 185 26.21 9.97 -116.21
CA GLU A 185 25.74 9.64 -117.59
C GLU A 185 25.55 8.13 -117.99
N PRO A 186 25.05 7.74 -119.21
CA PRO A 186 23.60 7.66 -119.50
C PRO A 186 23.13 6.43 -120.34
N ALA A 187 21.86 6.45 -120.82
CA ALA A 187 21.30 5.65 -121.96
C ALA A 187 21.04 4.14 -121.68
N GLU A 188 20.27 3.33 -122.47
CA GLU A 188 19.40 3.53 -123.66
C GLU A 188 18.45 2.30 -123.85
N ARG A 189 17.41 2.41 -124.73
CA ARG A 189 16.70 1.30 -125.46
C ARG A 189 15.81 0.30 -124.66
N VAL A 190 14.89 -0.51 -125.24
CA VAL A 190 13.99 -0.50 -126.44
C VAL A 190 12.90 -1.59 -126.24
N ASN A 191 11.68 -1.40 -126.79
CA ASN A 191 10.69 -2.39 -127.32
C ASN A 191 9.29 -1.71 -127.35
N ALA A 192 8.46 -1.58 -128.41
CA ALA A 192 8.37 -2.08 -129.80
C ALA A 192 7.48 -3.32 -130.07
N GLU A 193 6.25 -3.07 -130.59
CA GLU A 193 5.38 -3.87 -131.49
C GLU A 193 4.22 -2.92 -131.92
N ALA A 194 3.81 -2.69 -133.20
CA ALA A 194 3.34 -3.54 -134.33
C ALA A 194 1.78 -3.60 -134.40
N ALA A 195 1.04 -3.60 -135.54
CA ALA A 195 1.28 -3.48 -137.01
C ALA A 195 -0.06 -3.00 -137.72
N GLU A 196 -0.30 -2.89 -139.05
CA GLU A 196 0.49 -3.16 -140.27
C GLU A 196 0.14 -2.25 -141.51
N ASP A 197 -0.81 -2.61 -142.40
CA ASP A 197 -1.08 -2.07 -143.77
C ASP A 197 -2.64 -2.13 -144.09
N GLU A 198 -3.31 -1.97 -145.25
CA GLU A 198 -3.08 -1.99 -146.73
C GLU A 198 -4.08 -1.04 -147.49
N ARG A 199 -4.12 -0.78 -148.84
CA ARG A 199 -3.18 -0.60 -149.99
C ARG A 199 -3.98 -0.26 -151.31
N HIS A 200 -3.41 0.57 -152.22
CA HIS A 200 -3.41 0.48 -153.73
C HIS A 200 -4.78 0.55 -154.54
N ASP A 201 -4.89 0.74 -155.89
CA ASP A 201 -3.93 0.75 -157.03
C ASP A 201 -4.37 1.50 -158.36
N GLN A 202 -3.40 1.75 -159.28
CA GLN A 202 -3.32 1.91 -160.79
C GLN A 202 -4.56 2.02 -161.78
N SER A 203 -4.49 2.35 -163.12
CA SER A 203 -3.57 3.08 -164.08
C SER A 203 -4.10 3.18 -165.58
N SER A 204 -3.27 3.67 -166.56
CA SER A 204 -3.34 3.59 -168.07
C SER A 204 -4.11 4.68 -168.91
N SER A 205 -3.98 4.92 -170.25
CA SER A 205 -3.27 4.28 -171.42
C SER A 205 -3.14 5.15 -172.73
N ALA A 206 -2.14 4.86 -173.62
CA ALA A 206 -1.96 5.05 -175.12
C ALA A 206 -2.41 6.33 -175.94
N GLY A 207 -1.99 6.62 -177.20
CA GLY A 207 -0.84 6.20 -178.06
C GLY A 207 -1.01 6.12 -179.63
N GLY A 208 -0.32 6.94 -180.45
CA GLY A 208 0.28 6.56 -181.79
C GLY A 208 -0.21 7.08 -183.19
N GLN A 209 0.76 7.44 -184.09
CA GLN A 209 0.83 7.31 -185.60
C GLN A 209 -0.09 8.17 -186.55
N SER A 210 0.14 8.39 -187.89
CA SER A 210 1.33 8.53 -188.80
C SER A 210 0.94 8.90 -190.29
N VAL A 211 1.93 9.18 -191.20
CA VAL A 211 1.93 9.12 -192.72
C VAL A 211 1.48 10.32 -193.64
N GLU A 212 2.47 10.87 -194.42
CA GLU A 212 2.60 11.29 -195.86
C GLU A 212 1.41 11.83 -196.76
N ARG A 213 1.55 12.49 -197.94
CA ARG A 213 2.65 12.89 -198.89
C ARG A 213 2.22 14.09 -199.80
N ALA A 214 3.10 14.55 -200.74
CA ALA A 214 2.86 15.42 -201.93
C ALA A 214 2.52 16.94 -201.74
N ASP A 215 2.96 17.92 -202.56
CA ASP A 215 4.07 17.97 -203.56
C ASP A 215 4.77 19.35 -203.57
N ASP A 216 6.11 19.29 -203.56
CA ASP A 216 7.25 20.19 -203.83
C ASP A 216 7.20 21.73 -203.97
N GLU A 217 6.12 22.43 -204.30
CA GLU A 217 6.15 23.92 -204.33
C GLU A 217 5.62 24.58 -203.04
N ARG A 218 4.90 23.82 -202.21
CA ARG A 218 4.36 24.28 -200.92
C ARG A 218 5.33 24.11 -199.73
N LEU A 219 6.58 23.71 -200.00
CA LEU A 219 7.55 23.27 -198.99
C LEU A 219 8.41 24.39 -198.38
N ALA A 220 8.49 25.58 -198.99
CA ALA A 220 9.19 26.72 -198.40
C ALA A 220 8.41 27.29 -197.20
N LEU A 221 7.22 27.84 -197.45
CA LEU A 221 6.36 28.52 -196.47
C LEU A 221 5.86 27.62 -195.32
N LYS A 222 5.99 26.29 -195.42
CA LYS A 222 5.67 25.36 -194.32
C LYS A 222 6.75 25.26 -193.26
N ARG A 223 8.04 25.54 -193.56
CA ARG A 223 9.13 25.45 -192.57
C ARG A 223 9.06 26.59 -191.56
N GLU A 224 8.98 27.83 -192.06
CA GLU A 224 8.86 29.04 -191.24
C GLU A 224 7.65 29.00 -190.30
N LEU A 225 6.51 28.46 -190.76
CA LEU A 225 5.31 28.28 -189.94
C LEU A 225 5.49 27.22 -188.84
N ALA A 226 6.20 26.12 -189.14
CA ALA A 226 6.46 25.04 -188.17
C ALA A 226 7.45 25.50 -187.08
N GLU A 227 8.50 26.23 -187.46
CA GLU A 227 9.48 26.81 -186.53
C GLU A 227 8.83 27.85 -185.61
N SER A 228 7.95 28.69 -186.15
CA SER A 228 7.09 29.62 -185.38
C SER A 228 6.19 28.90 -184.38
N GLN A 229 5.51 27.82 -184.80
CA GLN A 229 4.64 27.04 -183.92
C GLN A 229 5.42 26.30 -182.81
N HIS A 230 6.62 25.80 -183.10
CA HIS A 230 7.47 25.14 -182.11
C HIS A 230 7.97 26.13 -181.04
N ALA A 231 8.39 27.35 -181.44
CA ALA A 231 8.82 28.39 -180.49
C ALA A 231 7.68 28.82 -179.54
N LEU A 232 6.44 28.88 -180.04
CA LEU A 232 5.25 29.14 -179.22
C LEU A 232 4.92 27.99 -178.24
N GLN A 233 5.23 26.75 -178.59
CA GLN A 233 5.08 25.59 -177.68
C GLN A 233 6.16 25.57 -176.58
N CYS A 234 7.42 25.86 -176.91
CA CYS A 234 8.48 25.98 -175.89
C CYS A 234 8.15 27.08 -174.87
N THR A 235 7.84 28.29 -175.35
CA THR A 235 7.54 29.44 -174.47
C THR A 235 6.25 29.29 -173.68
N THR A 236 5.26 28.49 -174.14
CA THR A 236 4.09 28.14 -173.31
C THR A 236 4.36 27.01 -172.33
N GLY A 237 5.32 26.11 -172.60
CA GLY A 237 5.85 25.15 -171.62
C GLY A 237 6.53 25.86 -170.45
N GLU A 238 7.50 26.73 -170.74
CA GLU A 238 8.22 27.55 -169.75
C GLU A 238 7.25 28.37 -168.86
N LEU A 239 6.18 28.94 -169.45
CA LEU A 239 5.16 29.69 -168.72
C LEU A 239 4.26 28.81 -167.83
N LEU A 240 4.14 27.51 -168.13
CA LEU A 240 3.43 26.54 -167.28
C LEU A 240 4.33 26.01 -166.16
N GLU A 241 5.62 25.79 -166.44
CA GLU A 241 6.63 25.42 -165.44
C GLU A 241 6.80 26.53 -164.39
N LEU A 242 7.04 27.79 -164.82
CA LEU A 242 7.09 28.94 -163.91
C LEU A 242 5.77 29.16 -163.13
N ARG A 243 4.61 28.80 -163.71
CA ARG A 243 3.33 28.80 -162.97
C ARG A 243 3.24 27.68 -161.95
N HIS A 244 3.81 26.51 -162.24
CA HIS A 244 3.86 25.39 -161.31
C HIS A 244 4.82 25.69 -160.16
N GLU A 245 6.00 26.24 -160.43
CA GLU A 245 6.94 26.75 -159.42
C GLU A 245 6.33 27.84 -158.55
N LEU A 246 5.66 28.85 -159.15
CA LEU A 246 4.94 29.87 -158.38
C LEU A 246 3.76 29.30 -157.58
N ALA A 247 3.17 28.18 -157.99
CA ALA A 247 2.16 27.48 -157.19
C ALA A 247 2.81 26.72 -156.02
N GLN A 248 3.90 25.99 -156.26
CA GLN A 248 4.68 25.28 -155.24
C GLN A 248 5.24 26.25 -154.18
N LEU A 249 5.85 27.36 -154.58
CA LEU A 249 6.36 28.37 -153.66
C LEU A 249 5.23 29.02 -152.84
N ARG A 250 4.03 29.17 -153.40
CA ARG A 250 2.85 29.65 -152.66
C ARG A 250 2.29 28.62 -151.69
N THR A 251 2.36 27.32 -151.99
CA THR A 251 1.97 26.28 -151.03
C THR A 251 3.03 26.07 -149.96
N GLN A 252 4.32 26.19 -150.28
CA GLN A 252 5.42 26.20 -149.30
C GLN A 252 5.34 27.40 -148.36
N LEU A 253 5.12 28.62 -148.88
CA LEU A 253 4.97 29.81 -148.05
C LEU A 253 3.75 29.71 -147.12
N ARG A 254 2.63 29.14 -147.60
CA ARG A 254 1.46 28.88 -146.76
C ARG A 254 1.76 27.81 -145.70
N ALA A 255 2.36 26.67 -146.08
CA ALA A 255 2.75 25.65 -145.12
C ALA A 255 3.66 26.22 -144.02
N GLN A 256 4.64 27.04 -144.36
CA GLN A 256 5.50 27.73 -143.38
C GLN A 256 4.75 28.75 -142.52
N GLN A 257 3.71 29.41 -143.05
CA GLN A 257 2.84 30.30 -142.28
C GLN A 257 1.93 29.51 -141.32
N ASP A 258 1.27 28.46 -141.81
CA ASP A 258 0.40 27.57 -141.05
C ASP A 258 1.20 26.83 -139.95
N GLU A 259 2.43 26.39 -140.25
CA GLU A 259 3.37 25.80 -139.28
C GLU A 259 3.82 26.83 -138.23
N ALA A 260 4.21 28.04 -138.63
CA ALA A 260 4.61 29.09 -137.69
C ALA A 260 3.45 29.54 -136.78
N GLU A 261 2.22 29.61 -137.30
CA GLU A 261 1.01 29.90 -136.49
C GLU A 261 0.66 28.72 -135.56
N ALA A 262 0.84 27.48 -136.00
CA ALA A 262 0.67 26.28 -135.17
C ALA A 262 1.74 26.18 -134.07
N GLU A 263 3.00 26.49 -134.37
CA GLU A 263 4.09 26.55 -133.37
C GLU A 263 3.88 27.69 -132.38
N SER A 264 3.55 28.89 -132.85
CA SER A 264 3.17 30.02 -131.99
C SER A 264 2.00 29.67 -131.07
N SER A 265 0.99 28.96 -131.59
CA SER A 265 -0.15 28.48 -130.81
C SER A 265 0.25 27.43 -129.76
N ARG A 266 1.14 26.48 -130.10
CA ARG A 266 1.71 25.48 -129.17
C ARG A 266 2.54 26.15 -128.08
N GLN A 267 3.42 27.09 -128.44
CA GLN A 267 4.22 27.89 -127.50
C GLN A 267 3.33 28.73 -126.59
N CYS A 268 2.25 29.34 -127.10
CA CYS A 268 1.26 30.06 -126.31
C CYS A 268 0.50 29.13 -125.35
N GLY A 269 0.20 27.90 -125.77
CA GLY A 269 -0.35 26.83 -124.92
C GLY A 269 0.59 26.46 -123.78
N ALA A 270 1.83 26.10 -124.08
CA ALA A 270 2.86 25.78 -123.07
C ALA A 270 3.15 26.96 -122.12
N ALA A 271 3.16 28.19 -122.63
CA ALA A 271 3.29 29.40 -121.82
C ALA A 271 2.07 29.70 -120.94
N ARG A 272 0.93 29.05 -121.17
CA ARG A 272 -0.24 29.06 -120.26
C ARG A 272 -0.18 27.93 -119.24
N THR A 273 0.21 26.70 -119.63
CA THR A 273 0.36 25.59 -118.67
C THR A 273 1.46 25.89 -117.65
N LEU A 274 2.64 26.33 -118.09
CA LEU A 274 3.74 26.74 -117.20
C LEU A 274 3.34 27.89 -116.25
N LYS A 275 2.42 28.78 -116.67
CA LYS A 275 1.88 29.84 -115.79
C LYS A 275 0.85 29.30 -114.80
N ALA A 276 0.05 28.30 -115.17
CA ALA A 276 -0.86 27.62 -114.27
C ALA A 276 -0.10 26.77 -113.24
N GLU A 277 0.92 26.02 -113.66
CA GLU A 277 1.83 25.26 -112.81
C GLU A 277 2.61 26.17 -111.85
N LEU A 278 3.07 27.34 -112.32
CA LEU A 278 3.69 28.36 -111.47
C LEU A 278 2.70 28.94 -110.45
N ALA A 279 1.45 29.19 -110.84
CA ALA A 279 0.42 29.66 -109.92
C ALA A 279 0.02 28.58 -108.90
N GLU A 280 -0.06 27.31 -109.31
CA GLU A 280 -0.36 26.20 -108.41
C GLU A 280 0.78 25.93 -107.43
N THR A 281 2.03 25.96 -107.88
CA THR A 281 3.19 25.82 -106.99
C THR A 281 3.32 27.01 -106.03
N GLN A 282 3.00 28.24 -106.45
CA GLN A 282 2.88 29.40 -105.56
C GLN A 282 1.75 29.23 -104.53
N PHE A 283 0.59 28.69 -104.93
CA PHE A 283 -0.53 28.45 -104.02
C PHE A 283 -0.24 27.33 -103.02
N ARG A 284 0.34 26.20 -103.47
CA ARG A 284 0.83 25.12 -102.60
C ARG A 284 1.90 25.64 -101.61
N LEU A 285 2.80 26.52 -102.06
CA LEU A 285 3.78 27.18 -101.19
C LEU A 285 3.09 28.07 -100.15
N GLN A 286 2.09 28.87 -100.53
CA GLN A 286 1.31 29.70 -99.59
C GLN A 286 0.58 28.86 -98.54
N ILE A 287 0.00 27.72 -98.93
CA ILE A 287 -0.60 26.75 -97.98
C ILE A 287 0.47 26.25 -97.01
N SER A 288 1.61 25.74 -97.51
CA SER A 288 2.68 25.23 -96.63
C SER A 288 3.28 26.30 -95.70
N GLN A 289 3.27 27.58 -96.11
CA GLN A 289 3.66 28.71 -95.27
C GLN A 289 2.62 29.01 -94.19
N ALA A 290 1.32 28.94 -94.50
CA ALA A 290 0.25 29.08 -93.53
C ALA A 290 0.23 27.93 -92.51
N GLU A 291 0.45 26.70 -92.96
CA GLU A 291 0.61 25.51 -92.12
C GLU A 291 1.84 25.64 -91.21
N ALA A 292 3.00 26.05 -91.74
CA ALA A 292 4.20 26.30 -90.94
C ALA A 292 4.01 27.39 -89.89
N LEU A 293 3.25 28.46 -90.21
CA LEU A 293 2.89 29.50 -89.23
C LEU A 293 1.92 28.97 -88.16
N SER A 294 0.93 28.16 -88.53
CA SER A 294 0.03 27.51 -87.56
C SER A 294 0.82 26.62 -86.59
N LEU A 295 1.63 25.70 -87.14
CA LEU A 295 2.50 24.82 -86.35
C LEU A 295 3.48 25.60 -85.46
N GLN A 296 4.00 26.75 -85.92
CA GLN A 296 4.82 27.63 -85.08
C GLN A 296 4.01 28.22 -83.92
N THR A 297 2.76 28.66 -84.14
CA THR A 297 1.89 29.14 -83.05
C THR A 297 1.49 28.04 -82.08
N ASP A 298 1.28 26.80 -82.54
CA ASP A 298 0.97 25.65 -81.69
C ASP A 298 2.19 25.23 -80.86
N VAL A 299 3.38 25.22 -81.47
CA VAL A 299 4.65 25.01 -80.76
C VAL A 299 4.88 26.07 -79.69
N ASP A 300 4.57 27.35 -79.94
CA ASP A 300 4.72 28.41 -78.94
C ASP A 300 3.63 28.37 -77.85
N GLN A 301 2.41 27.93 -78.16
CA GLN A 301 1.40 27.59 -77.16
C GLN A 301 1.87 26.44 -76.25
N LEU A 302 2.35 25.33 -76.82
CA LEU A 302 2.91 24.20 -76.07
C LEU A 302 4.12 24.61 -75.22
N ARG A 303 5.03 25.44 -75.76
CA ARG A 303 6.15 26.03 -74.99
C ARG A 303 5.65 26.85 -73.79
N ASN A 304 4.54 27.56 -73.91
CA ASN A 304 3.96 28.34 -72.83
C ASN A 304 3.24 27.46 -71.79
N GLN A 305 2.55 26.40 -72.21
CA GLN A 305 2.02 25.37 -71.29
C GLN A 305 3.13 24.65 -70.53
N VAL A 306 4.26 24.33 -71.19
CA VAL A 306 5.44 23.75 -70.53
C VAL A 306 6.11 24.73 -69.55
N LYS A 307 6.02 26.05 -69.75
CA LYS A 307 6.44 27.04 -68.75
C LYS A 307 5.53 27.03 -67.52
N SER A 308 4.22 27.17 -67.70
CA SER A 308 3.29 27.20 -66.57
C SER A 308 3.28 25.89 -65.77
N LEU A 309 3.42 24.73 -66.42
CA LEU A 309 3.62 23.45 -65.73
C LEU A 309 4.94 23.40 -64.93
N LYS A 310 6.03 24.01 -65.42
CA LYS A 310 7.28 24.13 -64.64
C LYS A 310 7.10 25.06 -63.43
N ASP A 311 6.34 26.14 -63.55
CA ASP A 311 6.03 27.04 -62.44
C ASP A 311 5.14 26.36 -61.38
N VAL A 312 4.14 25.57 -61.80
CA VAL A 312 3.34 24.72 -60.91
C VAL A 312 4.20 23.66 -60.21
N ILE A 313 5.13 23.02 -60.92
CA ILE A 313 6.09 22.07 -60.33
C ILE A 313 7.02 22.77 -59.33
N LYS A 314 7.45 24.01 -59.61
CA LYS A 314 8.27 24.82 -58.70
C LYS A 314 7.50 25.17 -57.41
N ALA A 315 6.28 25.69 -57.53
CA ALA A 315 5.41 25.96 -56.39
C ALA A 315 5.09 24.68 -55.60
N GLY A 316 4.88 23.55 -56.27
CA GLY A 316 4.71 22.23 -55.63
C GLY A 316 5.93 21.82 -54.80
N LYS A 317 7.15 22.02 -55.31
CA LYS A 317 8.40 21.78 -54.55
C LYS A 317 8.55 22.73 -53.36
N GLU A 318 8.21 23.99 -53.52
CA GLU A 318 8.25 24.98 -52.43
C GLU A 318 7.24 24.61 -51.31
N ILE A 319 6.04 24.15 -51.66
CA ILE A 319 5.05 23.63 -50.70
C ILE A 319 5.53 22.35 -49.99
N ILE A 320 6.24 21.45 -50.70
CA ILE A 320 6.83 20.25 -50.10
C ILE A 320 7.92 20.65 -49.10
N ALA A 321 8.87 21.52 -49.48
CA ALA A 321 9.92 22.00 -48.59
C ALA A 321 9.35 22.67 -47.32
N ILE A 322 8.33 23.53 -47.45
CA ILE A 322 7.65 24.14 -46.31
C ILE A 322 7.01 23.09 -45.38
N ARG A 323 6.48 21.98 -45.93
CA ARG A 323 5.94 20.87 -45.13
C ARG A 323 7.04 20.05 -44.47
N GLU A 324 8.17 19.86 -45.13
CA GLU A 324 9.35 19.17 -44.58
C GLU A 324 9.93 19.98 -43.41
N ASP A 325 10.11 21.29 -43.56
CA ASP A 325 10.50 22.22 -42.49
C ASP A 325 9.51 22.19 -41.31
N GLN A 326 8.20 22.19 -41.56
CA GLN A 326 7.18 22.09 -40.51
C GLN A 326 7.25 20.75 -39.77
N VAL A 327 7.48 19.65 -40.48
CA VAL A 327 7.64 18.31 -39.90
C VAL A 327 8.94 18.21 -39.10
N GLU A 328 10.04 18.83 -39.55
CA GLU A 328 11.31 18.92 -38.80
C GLU A 328 11.14 19.76 -37.52
N GLN A 329 10.47 20.91 -37.60
CA GLN A 329 10.14 21.73 -36.41
C GLN A 329 9.26 20.98 -35.41
N LEU A 330 8.28 20.19 -35.88
CA LEU A 330 7.45 19.36 -35.00
C LEU A 330 8.24 18.20 -34.37
N LYS A 331 9.14 17.54 -35.11
CA LYS A 331 10.08 16.55 -34.57
C LYS A 331 11.02 17.17 -33.53
N GLY A 332 11.51 18.39 -33.76
CA GLY A 332 12.34 19.14 -32.81
C GLY A 332 11.60 19.46 -31.51
N LYS A 333 10.36 19.95 -31.61
CA LYS A 333 9.48 20.22 -30.45
C LYS A 333 9.12 18.93 -29.69
N LEU A 334 8.89 17.82 -30.40
CA LEU A 334 8.62 16.53 -29.78
C LEU A 334 9.81 16.06 -28.93
N ARG A 335 11.03 16.08 -29.49
CA ARG A 335 12.27 15.76 -28.75
C ARG A 335 12.44 16.64 -27.51
N GLN A 336 12.23 17.96 -27.63
CA GLN A 336 12.30 18.88 -26.48
C GLN A 336 11.30 18.53 -25.37
N ILE A 337 10.11 18.02 -25.72
CA ILE A 337 9.12 17.53 -24.74
C ILE A 337 9.59 16.19 -24.14
N GLU A 338 10.12 15.27 -24.95
CA GLU A 338 10.65 13.98 -24.49
C GLU A 338 11.86 14.16 -23.55
N ASP A 339 12.78 15.06 -23.87
CA ASP A 339 13.97 15.40 -23.08
C ASP A 339 13.56 16.05 -21.75
N THR A 340 12.70 17.09 -21.77
CA THR A 340 12.28 17.78 -20.53
C THR A 340 11.36 16.94 -19.65
N LEU A 341 10.66 15.93 -20.20
CA LEU A 341 9.97 14.92 -19.40
C LEU A 341 10.97 13.97 -18.73
N GLN A 342 11.97 13.46 -19.44
CA GLN A 342 13.02 12.60 -18.88
C GLN A 342 13.82 13.31 -17.78
N GLU A 343 14.24 14.56 -18.01
CA GLU A 343 14.90 15.40 -16.99
C GLU A 343 14.03 15.55 -15.73
N ARG A 344 12.72 15.77 -15.92
CA ARG A 344 11.77 15.93 -14.81
C ARG A 344 11.55 14.62 -14.05
N GLU A 345 11.46 13.48 -14.73
CA GLU A 345 11.33 12.16 -14.09
C GLU A 345 12.60 11.80 -13.29
N LEU A 346 13.78 12.04 -13.87
CA LEU A 346 15.06 11.87 -13.17
C LEU A 346 15.18 12.80 -11.95
N GLN A 347 14.78 14.07 -12.08
CA GLN A 347 14.76 15.01 -10.97
C GLN A 347 13.82 14.54 -9.85
N ILE A 348 12.59 14.13 -10.18
CA ILE A 348 11.61 13.61 -9.21
C ILE A 348 12.15 12.38 -8.49
N MET A 349 12.70 11.40 -9.21
CA MET A 349 13.31 10.21 -8.57
C MET A 349 14.51 10.57 -7.69
N SER A 350 15.32 11.55 -8.09
CA SER A 350 16.45 12.02 -7.28
C SER A 350 16.00 12.71 -5.99
N ASP A 351 14.91 13.50 -6.05
CA ASP A 351 14.35 14.18 -4.89
C ASP A 351 13.59 13.23 -3.96
N ASP A 352 12.88 12.23 -4.49
CA ASP A 352 12.24 11.21 -3.67
C ASP A 352 13.26 10.29 -2.98
N LEU A 353 14.38 9.97 -3.64
CA LEU A 353 15.51 9.30 -3.00
C LEU A 353 16.13 10.15 -1.89
N ARG A 354 16.29 11.47 -2.08
CA ARG A 354 16.75 12.40 -1.03
C ARG A 354 15.77 12.45 0.14
N ARG A 355 14.46 12.61 -0.13
CA ARG A 355 13.40 12.60 0.90
C ARG A 355 13.40 11.29 1.69
N GLU A 356 13.68 10.16 1.04
CA GLU A 356 13.75 8.87 1.72
C GLU A 356 15.02 8.72 2.56
N TYR A 357 16.18 9.23 2.12
CA TYR A 357 17.35 9.35 2.99
C TYR A 357 17.10 10.27 4.20
N ASP A 358 16.42 11.40 4.04
CA ASP A 358 16.07 12.29 5.16
C ASP A 358 15.07 11.63 6.15
N ARG A 359 14.11 10.84 5.63
CA ARG A 359 13.23 9.98 6.46
C ARG A 359 14.02 8.92 7.22
N GLN A 360 14.99 8.27 6.57
CA GLN A 360 15.85 7.28 7.22
C GLN A 360 16.75 7.92 8.29
N LEU A 361 17.36 9.08 8.01
CA LEU A 361 18.16 9.83 8.98
C LEU A 361 17.34 10.33 10.17
N THR A 362 16.10 10.78 9.96
CA THR A 362 15.20 11.14 11.07
C THR A 362 14.70 9.91 11.84
N ASN A 363 14.42 8.79 11.17
CA ASN A 363 14.10 7.52 11.83
C ASN A 363 15.27 7.02 12.71
N ILE A 364 16.51 7.07 12.21
CA ILE A 364 17.72 6.69 12.95
C ILE A 364 17.94 7.59 14.18
N ARG A 365 17.69 8.90 14.07
CA ARG A 365 17.72 9.83 15.23
C ARG A 365 16.67 9.44 16.25
N ASN A 366 15.41 9.32 15.84
CA ASN A 366 14.30 8.93 16.73
C ASN A 366 14.55 7.57 17.41
N LEU A 367 15.12 6.60 16.69
CA LEU A 367 15.52 5.30 17.26
C LEU A 367 16.62 5.45 18.30
N ARG A 368 17.66 6.25 18.02
CA ARG A 368 18.72 6.55 18.99
C ARG A 368 18.14 7.19 20.25
N ASP A 369 17.29 8.20 20.10
CA ASP A 369 16.66 8.92 21.22
C ASP A 369 15.79 7.96 22.06
N LEU A 370 15.06 7.04 21.42
CA LEU A 370 14.30 5.98 22.11
C LEU A 370 15.18 4.96 22.83
N TYR A 371 16.35 4.60 22.28
CA TYR A 371 17.29 3.72 22.96
C TYR A 371 17.98 4.42 24.15
N GLU A 372 18.35 5.70 24.01
CA GLU A 372 18.96 6.49 25.08
C GLU A 372 17.97 6.73 26.22
N GLU A 373 16.71 7.05 25.94
CA GLU A 373 15.68 7.20 26.98
C GLU A 373 15.30 5.85 27.61
N ARG A 374 15.26 4.74 26.84
CA ARG A 374 15.11 3.39 27.41
C ARG A 374 16.26 3.03 28.36
N GLU A 375 17.50 3.38 28.01
CA GLU A 375 18.63 3.17 28.91
C GLU A 375 18.54 4.08 30.14
N ARG A 376 18.13 5.34 29.97
CA ARG A 376 17.91 6.30 31.07
C ARG A 376 16.87 5.80 32.06
N VAL A 377 15.74 5.27 31.58
CA VAL A 377 14.70 4.63 32.40
C VAL A 377 15.26 3.40 33.11
N SER A 378 15.95 2.48 32.40
CA SER A 378 16.56 1.30 33.04
C SER A 378 17.60 1.64 34.12
N ARG A 379 18.36 2.74 33.95
CA ARG A 379 19.26 3.26 34.98
C ARG A 379 18.45 3.75 36.19
N MET A 380 17.42 4.58 35.99
CA MET A 380 16.56 5.06 37.06
C MET A 380 15.80 3.94 37.80
N GLU A 381 15.36 2.89 37.11
CA GLU A 381 14.73 1.71 37.70
C GLU A 381 15.69 0.96 38.62
N ARG A 382 16.92 0.70 38.16
CA ARG A 382 17.98 0.09 38.99
C ARG A 382 18.33 0.96 40.19
N ASP A 383 18.51 2.27 40.00
CA ASP A 383 18.81 3.19 41.09
C ASP A 383 17.65 3.28 42.11
N ASN A 384 16.41 3.06 41.68
CA ASN A 384 15.24 2.99 42.57
C ASN A 384 15.24 1.67 43.36
N LEU A 385 15.45 0.53 42.68
CA LEU A 385 15.55 -0.78 43.32
C LEU A 385 16.71 -0.85 44.33
N VAL A 386 17.87 -0.27 44.02
CA VAL A 386 19.00 -0.15 44.95
C VAL A 386 18.60 0.64 46.20
N ARG A 387 17.96 1.82 46.05
CA ARG A 387 17.46 2.59 47.21
C ARG A 387 16.44 1.81 48.03
N GLN A 388 15.55 1.06 47.40
CA GLN A 388 14.57 0.23 48.12
C GLN A 388 15.25 -0.93 48.88
N LEU A 389 16.24 -1.59 48.28
CA LEU A 389 17.05 -2.61 48.94
C LEU A 389 17.82 -2.02 50.13
N ASP A 390 18.42 -0.83 49.98
CA ASP A 390 19.18 -0.20 51.06
C ASP A 390 18.29 0.30 52.20
N LEU A 391 17.09 0.82 51.90
CA LEU A 391 16.06 1.08 52.92
C LEU A 391 15.65 -0.20 53.65
N LYS A 392 15.42 -1.31 52.94
CA LYS A 392 15.04 -2.60 53.55
C LYS A 392 16.18 -3.26 54.34
N LYS A 393 17.45 -3.09 53.93
CA LYS A 393 18.62 -3.47 54.75
C LYS A 393 18.67 -2.66 56.04
N ASN A 394 18.42 -1.35 55.98
CA ASN A 394 18.43 -0.48 57.16
C ASN A 394 17.28 -0.81 58.12
N GLU A 395 16.06 -1.02 57.61
CA GLU A 395 14.93 -1.54 58.40
C GLU A 395 15.31 -2.86 59.08
N LEU A 396 15.78 -3.85 58.32
CA LEU A 396 16.19 -5.16 58.83
C LEU A 396 17.29 -5.04 59.89
N ALA A 397 18.29 -4.18 59.69
CA ALA A 397 19.35 -3.94 60.68
C ALA A 397 18.78 -3.35 61.98
N THR A 398 17.79 -2.44 61.92
CA THR A 398 17.14 -1.92 63.13
C THR A 398 16.27 -2.97 63.83
N GLU A 399 15.59 -3.87 63.11
CA GLU A 399 14.86 -4.98 63.74
C GLU A 399 15.80 -6.05 64.31
N GLN A 400 16.92 -6.35 63.65
CA GLN A 400 17.98 -7.22 64.19
C GLN A 400 18.55 -6.64 65.49
N GLU A 401 18.80 -5.32 65.55
CA GLU A 401 19.30 -4.69 66.78
C GLU A 401 18.25 -4.68 67.89
N LYS A 402 16.96 -4.46 67.58
CA LYS A 402 15.87 -4.64 68.56
C LYS A 402 15.80 -6.07 69.08
N ASN A 403 15.92 -7.07 68.21
CA ASN A 403 15.91 -8.48 68.61
C ASN A 403 17.07 -8.80 69.55
N LYS A 404 18.31 -8.38 69.26
CA LYS A 404 19.44 -8.53 70.20
C LYS A 404 19.18 -7.89 71.56
N ASN A 405 18.58 -6.70 71.58
CA ASN A 405 18.25 -6.01 72.84
C ASN A 405 17.14 -6.75 73.63
N LEU A 406 16.18 -7.38 72.94
CA LEU A 406 15.16 -8.24 73.55
C LEU A 406 15.74 -9.58 74.02
N GLU A 407 16.64 -10.18 73.25
CA GLU A 407 17.39 -11.39 73.61
C GLU A 407 18.23 -11.15 74.88
N ALA A 408 19.01 -10.07 74.93
CA ALA A 408 19.77 -9.67 76.12
C ALA A 408 18.89 -9.39 77.35
N LEU A 409 17.69 -8.80 77.16
CA LEU A 409 16.71 -8.61 78.23
C LEU A 409 16.10 -9.94 78.70
N VAL A 410 15.86 -10.88 77.79
CA VAL A 410 15.40 -12.24 78.13
C VAL A 410 16.49 -13.01 78.87
N GLU A 411 17.75 -12.89 78.46
CA GLU A 411 18.90 -13.45 79.19
C GLU A 411 19.02 -12.84 80.60
N SER A 412 18.94 -11.51 80.75
CA SER A 412 19.01 -10.89 82.07
C SER A 412 17.84 -11.34 82.97
N LEU A 413 16.62 -11.40 82.44
CA LEU A 413 15.46 -11.91 83.17
C LEU A 413 15.58 -13.41 83.51
N GLN A 414 16.23 -14.22 82.68
CA GLN A 414 16.57 -15.60 83.02
C GLN A 414 17.59 -15.65 84.15
N THR A 415 18.64 -14.81 84.15
CA THR A 415 19.60 -14.76 85.26
C THR A 415 18.93 -14.35 86.57
N ASP A 416 18.07 -13.32 86.58
CA ASP A 416 17.32 -12.94 87.78
C ASP A 416 16.31 -14.02 88.22
N LEU A 417 15.64 -14.73 87.30
CA LEU A 417 14.79 -15.87 87.66
C LEU A 417 15.60 -17.03 88.26
N THR A 418 16.81 -17.30 87.78
CA THR A 418 17.68 -18.31 88.41
C THR A 418 18.19 -17.86 89.77
N ARG A 419 18.57 -16.59 89.93
CA ARG A 419 18.97 -16.01 91.21
C ARG A 419 17.84 -16.11 92.24
N LEU A 420 16.64 -15.62 91.90
CA LEU A 420 15.46 -15.69 92.76
C LEU A 420 15.06 -17.13 93.12
N ARG A 421 15.25 -18.10 92.22
CA ARG A 421 15.08 -19.53 92.54
C ARG A 421 16.09 -20.00 93.59
N THR A 422 17.38 -19.65 93.45
CA THR A 422 18.38 -20.01 94.46
C THR A 422 18.19 -19.28 95.81
N GLU A 423 17.67 -18.05 95.80
CA GLU A 423 17.30 -17.31 97.03
C GLU A 423 16.06 -17.93 97.71
N LEU A 424 15.10 -18.43 96.93
CA LEU A 424 13.94 -19.19 97.43
C LEU A 424 14.38 -20.55 98.01
N GLU A 425 15.25 -21.28 97.32
CA GLU A 425 15.80 -22.56 97.78
C GLU A 425 16.58 -22.38 99.10
N GLN A 426 17.48 -21.38 99.17
CA GLN A 426 18.20 -21.04 100.40
C GLN A 426 17.30 -20.57 101.56
N THR A 427 16.16 -19.93 101.29
CA THR A 427 15.22 -19.52 102.35
C THR A 427 14.32 -20.67 102.78
N GLN A 428 13.99 -21.61 101.87
CA GLN A 428 13.32 -22.86 102.17
C GLN A 428 14.21 -23.81 103.01
N ASP A 429 15.51 -23.88 102.73
CA ASP A 429 16.49 -24.61 103.55
C ASP A 429 16.63 -24.02 104.96
N LYS A 430 16.74 -22.70 105.08
CA LYS A 430 16.76 -21.99 106.39
C LYS A 430 15.47 -22.23 107.18
N LEU A 431 14.32 -22.26 106.50
CA LEU A 431 13.05 -22.61 107.12
C LEU A 431 13.01 -24.08 107.57
N ALA A 432 13.51 -25.01 106.76
CA ALA A 432 13.61 -26.43 107.12
C ALA A 432 14.55 -26.67 108.31
N GLN A 433 15.70 -25.96 108.36
CA GLN A 433 16.61 -25.96 109.50
C GLN A 433 15.92 -25.42 110.76
N SER A 434 15.30 -24.24 110.69
CA SER A 434 14.61 -23.64 111.83
C SER A 434 13.42 -24.51 112.32
N GLN A 435 12.73 -25.20 111.41
CA GLN A 435 11.72 -26.20 111.78
C GLN A 435 12.33 -27.45 112.45
N ALA A 436 13.53 -27.89 112.06
CA ALA A 436 14.24 -28.99 112.71
C ALA A 436 14.73 -28.60 114.11
N GLU A 437 15.28 -27.40 114.26
CA GLU A 437 15.66 -26.79 115.55
C GLU A 437 14.45 -26.63 116.47
N SER A 438 13.32 -26.14 115.94
CA SER A 438 12.05 -26.04 116.69
C SER A 438 11.54 -27.41 117.15
N LYS A 439 11.61 -28.44 116.30
CA LYS A 439 11.26 -29.83 116.67
C LYS A 439 12.23 -30.40 117.73
N GLN A 440 13.52 -30.10 117.64
CA GLN A 440 14.52 -30.50 118.64
C GLN A 440 14.23 -29.83 119.99
N LEU A 441 13.97 -28.52 120.01
CA LEU A 441 13.57 -27.79 121.22
C LEU A 441 12.25 -28.29 121.79
N GLN A 442 11.28 -28.72 120.96
CA GLN A 442 10.05 -29.38 121.42
C GLN A 442 10.33 -30.76 122.05
N LEU A 443 11.28 -31.53 121.53
CA LEU A 443 11.70 -32.80 122.14
C LEU A 443 12.44 -32.58 123.47
N GLU A 444 13.33 -31.59 123.53
CA GLU A 444 14.05 -31.21 124.76
C GLU A 444 13.09 -30.68 125.82
N MET A 445 12.18 -29.77 125.46
CA MET A 445 11.07 -29.33 126.31
C MET A 445 10.17 -30.51 126.73
N GLY A 446 9.97 -31.51 125.85
CA GLY A 446 9.29 -32.76 126.19
C GLY A 446 10.03 -33.58 127.26
N VAL A 447 11.36 -33.65 127.20
CA VAL A 447 12.20 -34.29 128.21
C VAL A 447 12.19 -33.49 129.53
N VAL A 448 12.26 -32.16 129.47
CA VAL A 448 12.14 -31.27 130.63
C VAL A 448 10.77 -31.42 131.29
N ASN A 449 9.67 -31.43 130.52
CA ASN A 449 8.32 -31.64 131.03
C ASN A 449 8.14 -33.05 131.62
N GLN A 450 8.77 -34.08 131.04
CA GLN A 450 8.84 -35.41 131.65
C GLN A 450 9.67 -35.42 132.95
N PHE A 451 10.76 -34.65 133.04
CA PHE A 451 11.58 -34.52 134.24
C PHE A 451 10.82 -33.79 135.36
N ILE A 452 10.19 -32.64 135.05
CA ILE A 452 9.32 -31.90 135.98
C ILE A 452 8.16 -32.78 136.43
N SER A 453 7.52 -33.51 135.51
CA SER A 453 6.46 -34.48 135.86
C SER A 453 6.99 -35.58 136.78
N LYS A 454 8.18 -36.14 136.53
CA LYS A 454 8.82 -37.15 137.40
C LYS A 454 9.26 -36.57 138.75
N PHE A 455 9.63 -35.29 138.83
CA PHE A 455 9.98 -34.59 140.05
C PHE A 455 8.73 -34.37 140.93
N LEU A 456 7.67 -33.82 140.36
CA LEU A 456 6.38 -33.60 141.03
C LEU A 456 5.68 -34.93 141.42
N LEU A 457 5.74 -35.95 140.54
CA LEU A 457 5.23 -37.29 140.85
C LEU A 457 6.16 -38.09 141.79
N GLY A 458 7.44 -37.72 141.87
CA GLY A 458 8.38 -38.22 142.87
C GLY A 458 8.03 -37.68 144.26
N MET A 459 7.72 -36.39 144.35
CA MET A 459 7.20 -35.75 145.57
C MET A 459 5.83 -36.29 146.00
N SER A 460 4.98 -36.78 145.09
CA SER A 460 3.62 -37.23 145.43
C SER A 460 3.50 -38.71 145.84
N ARG A 461 4.55 -39.54 145.71
CA ARG A 461 4.47 -40.99 145.99
C ARG A 461 4.89 -41.38 147.42
N LYS A 462 3.94 -41.13 148.33
CA LYS A 462 3.77 -41.71 149.69
C LYS A 462 4.69 -41.16 150.81
N PRO A 463 4.24 -41.23 152.08
CA PRO A 463 4.46 -40.10 153.00
C PRO A 463 5.17 -40.44 154.32
N THR A 464 5.86 -39.43 154.88
CA THR A 464 6.02 -39.19 156.33
C THR A 464 6.30 -37.68 156.50
N ALA A 465 6.00 -37.12 157.68
CA ALA A 465 5.90 -35.67 157.85
C ALA A 465 7.24 -34.97 158.18
N SER A 466 7.51 -33.83 157.54
CA SER A 466 8.18 -32.66 158.16
C SER A 466 8.03 -31.40 157.28
N ASP A 467 7.13 -30.50 157.70
CA ASP A 467 7.27 -29.04 157.73
C ASP A 467 8.02 -28.30 156.61
N ILE A 468 7.34 -28.04 155.49
CA ILE A 468 7.64 -26.84 154.67
C ILE A 468 6.88 -25.67 155.28
N ASN A 469 7.62 -24.78 155.96
CA ASN A 469 7.07 -23.74 156.82
C ASN A 469 6.39 -22.63 156.00
N ILE A 470 5.07 -22.49 156.13
CA ILE A 470 4.27 -21.45 155.47
C ILE A 470 4.77 -20.05 155.83
N ASP A 471 5.22 -19.83 157.06
CA ASP A 471 5.74 -18.52 157.50
C ASP A 471 7.06 -18.13 156.82
N LYS A 472 7.89 -19.12 156.40
CA LYS A 472 9.04 -18.87 155.55
C LYS A 472 8.65 -18.56 154.11
N LEU A 473 7.60 -19.19 153.59
CA LEU A 473 7.06 -18.86 152.28
C LEU A 473 6.47 -17.44 152.28
N ALA A 474 5.78 -17.02 153.35
CA ALA A 474 5.28 -15.67 153.52
C ALA A 474 6.43 -14.64 153.54
N ALA A 475 7.47 -14.86 154.35
CA ALA A 475 8.64 -13.97 154.39
C ALA A 475 9.35 -13.86 153.04
N VAL A 476 9.57 -14.99 152.34
CA VAL A 476 10.21 -15.00 151.01
C VAL A 476 9.33 -14.34 149.94
N LEU A 477 8.00 -14.41 150.06
CA LEU A 477 7.05 -13.71 149.17
C LEU A 477 6.97 -12.21 149.46
N GLU A 478 7.24 -11.74 150.69
CA GLU A 478 7.46 -10.31 150.97
C GLU A 478 8.82 -9.84 150.44
N GLU A 479 9.89 -10.61 150.64
CA GLU A 479 11.24 -10.25 150.18
C GLU A 479 11.34 -10.19 148.65
N ASN A 480 10.63 -11.08 147.93
CA ASN A 480 10.55 -11.07 146.46
C ASN A 480 9.35 -10.27 145.91
N ARG A 481 8.63 -9.51 146.76
CA ARG A 481 7.44 -8.76 146.34
C ARG A 481 7.76 -7.71 145.27
N ASP A 482 8.85 -6.98 145.46
CA ASP A 482 9.26 -5.94 144.51
C ASP A 482 9.77 -6.56 143.20
N LEU A 483 10.50 -7.69 143.28
CA LEU A 483 10.94 -8.45 142.10
C LEU A 483 9.75 -9.04 141.32
N LEU A 484 8.68 -9.50 141.98
CA LEU A 484 7.44 -9.93 141.33
C LEU A 484 6.67 -8.75 140.71
N ILE A 485 6.74 -7.56 141.30
CA ILE A 485 6.21 -6.32 140.72
C ILE A 485 7.05 -5.84 139.53
N GLU A 486 8.35 -6.17 139.49
CA GLU A 486 9.24 -5.88 138.36
C GLU A 486 8.99 -6.88 137.23
N MET A 487 8.96 -8.20 137.51
CA MET A 487 8.59 -9.23 136.53
C MET A 487 7.20 -9.00 135.91
N THR A 488 6.20 -8.59 136.69
CA THR A 488 4.85 -8.30 136.14
C THR A 488 4.76 -6.95 135.41
N LYS A 489 5.78 -6.08 135.49
CA LYS A 489 5.94 -4.95 134.55
C LYS A 489 6.66 -5.40 133.28
N ASP A 490 7.74 -6.16 133.40
CA ASP A 490 8.50 -6.67 132.26
C ASP A 490 7.63 -7.59 131.38
N GLU A 491 6.81 -8.46 131.96
CA GLU A 491 5.81 -9.24 131.22
C GLU A 491 4.74 -8.36 130.57
N ALA A 492 4.33 -7.25 131.21
CA ALA A 492 3.38 -6.29 130.64
C ALA A 492 3.99 -5.38 129.55
N GLU A 493 5.31 -5.19 129.52
CA GLU A 493 6.02 -4.45 128.46
C GLU A 493 6.52 -5.38 127.32
N THR A 494 6.65 -6.69 127.56
CA THR A 494 7.15 -7.66 126.57
C THR A 494 6.10 -8.61 125.99
N ILE A 495 4.94 -8.81 126.63
CA ILE A 495 3.91 -9.76 126.21
C ILE A 495 2.51 -9.13 126.18
N ASP A 496 2.08 -8.65 125.00
CA ASP A 496 0.73 -8.10 124.75
C ASP A 496 -0.36 -9.20 124.64
N THR A 497 -0.48 -10.05 125.67
CA THR A 497 -1.55 -11.07 125.76
C THR A 497 -2.89 -10.51 126.27
N GLY A 498 -2.89 -9.32 126.87
CA GLY A 498 -4.11 -8.66 127.36
C GLY A 498 -5.14 -8.35 126.27
N ALA A 499 -4.69 -8.17 125.01
CA ALA A 499 -5.56 -7.85 123.88
C ALA A 499 -6.02 -9.09 123.07
N PHE A 500 -5.40 -10.26 123.22
CA PHE A 500 -5.62 -11.39 122.30
C PHE A 500 -7.03 -11.99 122.41
N LEU A 501 -7.52 -12.27 123.62
CA LEU A 501 -8.84 -12.88 123.82
C LEU A 501 -10.00 -11.93 123.43
N PRO A 502 -10.01 -10.63 123.80
CA PRO A 502 -11.03 -9.69 123.32
C PRO A 502 -11.03 -9.55 121.79
N ARG A 503 -9.86 -9.61 121.14
CA ARG A 503 -9.73 -9.42 119.70
C ARG A 503 -10.13 -10.65 118.89
N ALA A 504 -9.74 -11.85 119.31
CA ALA A 504 -10.22 -13.08 118.69
C ALA A 504 -11.76 -13.22 118.80
N LEU A 505 -12.36 -12.72 119.88
CA LEU A 505 -13.82 -12.63 120.02
C LEU A 505 -14.43 -11.54 119.12
N TYR A 506 -13.76 -10.41 118.93
CA TYR A 506 -14.23 -9.33 118.05
C TYR A 506 -14.17 -9.74 116.57
N ASP A 507 -13.07 -10.36 116.14
CA ASP A 507 -12.87 -10.82 114.77
C ASP A 507 -13.91 -11.90 114.42
N LEU A 508 -14.19 -12.85 115.34
CA LEU A 508 -15.28 -13.83 115.22
C LEU A 508 -16.68 -13.22 115.19
N ILE A 509 -16.91 -12.07 115.84
CA ILE A 509 -18.18 -11.35 115.74
C ILE A 509 -18.29 -10.68 114.37
N THR A 510 -17.22 -10.05 113.87
CA THR A 510 -17.24 -9.41 112.53
C THR A 510 -17.39 -10.43 111.39
N GLU A 511 -16.77 -11.62 111.47
CA GLU A 511 -16.96 -12.68 110.47
C GLU A 511 -18.38 -13.28 110.47
N VAL A 512 -19.11 -13.18 111.59
CA VAL A 512 -20.51 -13.61 111.70
C VAL A 512 -21.49 -12.51 111.27
N ASP A 513 -21.21 -11.25 111.60
CA ASP A 513 -22.03 -10.10 111.21
C ASP A 513 -21.93 -9.80 109.71
N GLU A 514 -20.76 -9.93 109.07
CA GLU A 514 -20.61 -9.76 107.61
C GLU A 514 -21.22 -10.91 106.79
N ALA A 515 -21.56 -12.05 107.41
CA ALA A 515 -22.03 -13.25 106.74
C ALA A 515 -23.58 -13.39 106.67
N ASN A 516 -24.35 -12.49 107.28
CA ASN A 516 -25.76 -12.76 107.64
C ASN A 516 -26.81 -11.71 107.20
N GLU A 517 -26.51 -10.88 106.20
CA GLU A 517 -27.49 -9.99 105.53
C GLU A 517 -27.73 -10.43 104.07
N LEU A 518 -28.99 -10.69 103.71
CA LEU A 518 -29.44 -11.28 102.43
C LEU A 518 -30.80 -10.64 101.99
N PRO A 519 -31.27 -10.85 100.74
CA PRO A 519 -32.05 -9.85 99.97
C PRO A 519 -33.57 -9.87 100.24
N PRO A 520 -34.37 -9.09 99.48
CA PRO A 520 -35.26 -9.76 98.50
C PRO A 520 -35.70 -8.98 97.23
N GLY A 521 -35.95 -9.73 96.14
CA GLY A 521 -36.95 -9.46 95.05
C GLY A 521 -36.74 -8.26 94.10
N ASN A 522 -37.61 -7.95 93.11
CA ASN A 522 -38.70 -8.69 92.41
C ASN A 522 -39.21 -7.78 91.23
N ASP A 523 -39.89 -8.17 90.14
CA ASP A 523 -40.22 -9.47 89.49
C ASP A 523 -40.71 -9.24 88.01
N GLY A 524 -40.66 -10.27 87.15
CA GLY A 524 -41.42 -10.41 85.88
C GLY A 524 -41.22 -9.40 84.71
N LYS A 525 -41.89 -9.52 83.54
CA LYS A 525 -42.39 -10.68 82.75
C LYS A 525 -42.94 -10.18 81.36
N GLU A 526 -42.74 -10.94 80.27
CA GLU A 526 -43.43 -10.82 78.94
C GLU A 526 -43.26 -9.48 78.15
N GLU A 527 -43.54 -9.32 76.84
CA GLU A 527 -44.10 -10.21 75.79
C GLU A 527 -43.50 -9.95 74.36
N ASP A 528 -44.19 -10.36 73.30
CA ASP A 528 -43.78 -10.54 71.87
C ASP A 528 -43.77 -9.24 71.00
N GLY A 529 -43.21 -9.30 69.77
CA GLY A 529 -43.26 -8.18 68.79
C GLY A 529 -42.41 -8.34 67.51
N ALA A 530 -43.06 -8.42 66.34
CA ALA A 530 -42.46 -8.83 65.06
C ALA A 530 -42.01 -7.70 64.09
N GLU A 531 -41.22 -8.10 63.07
CA GLU A 531 -41.23 -7.64 61.65
C GLU A 531 -41.37 -6.13 61.28
N ALA A 532 -40.26 -5.52 60.85
CA ALA A 532 -40.16 -4.53 59.75
C ALA A 532 -38.66 -4.20 59.52
N SER A 533 -38.01 -4.42 58.37
CA SER A 533 -38.30 -3.94 56.99
C SER A 533 -38.30 -2.41 56.88
N GLY A 534 -37.23 -1.85 56.29
CA GLY A 534 -36.97 -0.41 56.27
C GLY A 534 -35.80 0.02 55.36
N GLU A 535 -35.60 -0.67 54.24
CA GLU A 535 -34.58 -0.31 53.24
C GLU A 535 -35.13 0.71 52.22
N ASP A 536 -35.05 2.03 52.50
CA ASP A 536 -34.65 3.08 51.51
C ASP A 536 -34.66 4.50 52.14
N GLU A 537 -33.50 5.06 52.55
CA GLU A 537 -33.33 6.53 52.67
C GLU A 537 -31.86 7.01 52.66
N PHE A 538 -31.00 6.48 51.76
CA PHE A 538 -29.64 7.04 51.59
C PHE A 538 -29.12 7.10 50.13
N THR A 539 -30.02 6.91 49.17
CA THR A 539 -29.71 6.77 47.74
C THR A 539 -29.61 8.10 46.98
N ASP A 540 -30.21 9.19 47.47
CA ASP A 540 -30.37 10.45 46.70
C ASP A 540 -29.26 11.51 46.88
N VAL A 541 -28.21 11.23 47.67
CA VAL A 541 -27.09 12.18 47.91
C VAL A 541 -26.34 12.57 46.61
N GLN A 542 -26.50 11.80 45.52
CA GLN A 542 -25.85 12.02 44.24
C GLN A 542 -26.66 12.88 43.23
N LYS A 543 -27.79 13.47 43.65
CA LYS A 543 -28.58 14.42 42.85
C LYS A 543 -28.89 15.76 43.55
N ALA A 544 -28.31 16.00 44.72
CA ALA A 544 -28.64 17.16 45.55
C ALA A 544 -28.37 18.51 44.84
N SER A 545 -29.41 19.37 44.75
CA SER A 545 -29.31 20.76 44.28
C SER A 545 -28.30 21.57 45.13
N PRO A 546 -27.60 22.58 44.58
CA PRO A 546 -26.75 23.48 45.36
C PRO A 546 -27.42 24.09 46.61
N GLU A 547 -28.75 24.26 46.59
CA GLU A 547 -29.54 24.75 47.72
C GLU A 547 -29.51 23.76 48.91
N GLN A 548 -29.64 22.45 48.63
CA GLN A 548 -29.55 21.39 49.65
C GLN A 548 -28.12 21.20 50.20
N ILE A 549 -27.11 21.73 49.50
CA ILE A 549 -25.73 21.82 50.02
C ILE A 549 -25.64 23.01 50.99
N ALA A 550 -26.27 24.15 50.67
CA ALA A 550 -26.34 25.31 51.56
C ALA A 550 -27.04 24.98 52.90
N ASP A 551 -28.14 24.24 52.90
CA ASP A 551 -28.82 23.77 54.13
C ASP A 551 -27.95 22.85 55.01
N LYS A 552 -26.92 22.23 54.42
CA LYS A 552 -25.97 21.37 55.14
C LYS A 552 -24.70 22.11 55.57
N LEU A 553 -24.41 23.31 55.02
CA LEU A 553 -23.28 24.14 55.48
C LEU A 553 -23.31 24.41 56.99
N PRO A 554 -24.44 24.81 57.63
CA PRO A 554 -24.48 25.02 59.09
C PRO A 554 -24.15 23.78 59.93
N LYS A 555 -24.37 22.57 59.39
CA LYS A 555 -23.99 21.30 60.03
C LYS A 555 -22.50 21.02 59.84
N VAL A 556 -21.97 21.26 58.64
CA VAL A 556 -20.53 21.18 58.34
C VAL A 556 -19.73 22.19 59.16
N TRP A 557 -20.19 23.44 59.26
CA TRP A 557 -19.57 24.50 60.07
C TRP A 557 -19.58 24.16 61.56
N ARG A 558 -20.65 23.55 62.06
CA ARG A 558 -20.72 23.03 63.44
C ARG A 558 -19.69 21.92 63.68
N VAL A 559 -19.55 20.96 62.75
CA VAL A 559 -18.54 19.89 62.82
C VAL A 559 -17.11 20.45 62.70
N LEU A 560 -16.87 21.48 61.89
CA LEU A 560 -15.58 22.17 61.81
C LEU A 560 -15.25 22.92 63.11
N ILE A 561 -16.21 23.65 63.71
CA ILE A 561 -16.02 24.27 65.03
C ILE A 561 -15.78 23.20 66.09
N GLU A 562 -16.50 22.08 66.04
CA GLU A 562 -16.32 20.97 66.99
C GLU A 562 -14.94 20.31 66.85
N LEU A 563 -14.45 20.11 65.62
CA LEU A 563 -13.09 19.63 65.33
C LEU A 563 -12.01 20.62 65.76
N VAL A 564 -12.17 21.92 65.48
CA VAL A 564 -11.25 22.97 65.95
C VAL A 564 -11.22 23.03 67.48
N ASN A 565 -12.38 22.95 68.14
CA ASN A 565 -12.48 22.85 69.60
C ASN A 565 -11.86 21.55 70.18
N HIS A 566 -11.74 20.48 69.39
CA HIS A 566 -10.96 19.28 69.79
C HIS A 566 -9.46 19.50 69.56
N GLN A 567 -9.08 20.26 68.52
CA GLN A 567 -7.69 20.57 68.20
C GLN A 567 -7.07 21.59 69.18
N GLU A 568 -7.81 22.62 69.60
CA GLU A 568 -7.40 23.53 70.69
C GLU A 568 -7.30 22.84 72.05
N ARG A 569 -8.06 21.75 72.26
CA ARG A 569 -8.00 20.94 73.49
C ARG A 569 -6.81 19.99 73.52
N ALA A 570 -6.10 19.83 72.40
CA ALA A 570 -4.88 19.02 72.30
C ALA A 570 -3.62 19.85 72.65
N GLN A 571 -3.63 20.57 73.78
CA GLN A 571 -2.38 21.05 74.34
C GLN A 571 -1.52 19.86 74.79
N PRO A 572 -0.18 19.91 74.59
CA PRO A 572 0.71 18.89 75.12
C PRO A 572 0.71 19.00 76.65
N VAL A 573 0.11 18.01 77.32
CA VAL A 573 0.24 17.86 78.78
C VAL A 573 1.73 17.70 79.09
N PRO A 574 2.34 18.57 79.93
CA PRO A 574 3.73 18.40 80.32
C PRO A 574 3.90 17.07 81.05
N PHE A 575 4.75 16.19 80.53
CA PHE A 575 5.12 14.96 81.22
C PHE A 575 6.02 15.33 82.41
N VAL A 576 5.40 15.59 83.56
CA VAL A 576 6.12 15.87 84.81
C VAL A 576 6.68 14.55 85.33
N GLU A 577 7.93 14.29 84.96
CA GLU A 577 8.68 13.08 85.28
C GLU A 577 9.03 13.06 86.79
N GLY A 578 8.06 12.64 87.60
CA GLY A 578 8.14 12.55 89.06
C GLY A 578 7.39 13.68 89.78
N GLY A 579 6.32 13.33 90.51
CA GLY A 579 5.63 14.28 91.38
C GLY A 579 4.35 13.75 92.04
N GLU A 580 3.46 13.09 91.29
CA GLU A 580 2.10 12.79 91.79
C GLU A 580 1.99 11.59 92.75
N SER A 581 3.07 10.83 92.95
CA SER A 581 3.06 9.59 93.76
C SER A 581 2.85 9.86 95.26
N GLU A 582 3.24 11.04 95.77
CA GLU A 582 3.01 11.40 97.16
C GLU A 582 1.56 11.83 97.46
N GLU A 583 0.79 12.21 96.44
CA GLU A 583 -0.49 12.87 96.68
C GLU A 583 -1.49 11.96 97.43
N CYS A 584 -1.47 10.65 97.18
CA CYS A 584 -2.30 9.68 97.88
C CYS A 584 -1.87 9.39 99.33
N LEU A 585 -0.75 9.92 99.82
CA LEU A 585 -0.27 9.73 101.19
C LEU A 585 -0.78 10.84 102.13
N LYS A 586 -0.93 10.48 103.41
CA LYS A 586 -1.13 11.40 104.53
C LYS A 586 -0.09 11.09 105.61
N SER A 587 0.71 12.08 105.97
CA SER A 587 1.55 12.02 107.17
C SER A 587 0.66 12.13 108.43
N VAL A 588 0.76 11.13 109.31
CA VAL A 588 0.08 11.11 110.61
C VAL A 588 1.13 11.05 111.70
N GLN A 589 1.09 12.01 112.63
CA GLN A 589 2.01 12.05 113.76
C GLN A 589 1.60 11.02 114.80
N THR A 590 2.47 10.05 115.08
CA THR A 590 2.29 9.06 116.16
C THR A 590 3.28 9.36 117.30
N ARG A 591 3.07 8.77 118.48
CA ARG A 591 3.93 8.96 119.67
C ARG A 591 5.40 8.60 119.41
N ASN A 592 5.67 7.78 118.40
CA ASN A 592 7.01 7.33 118.01
C ASN A 592 7.48 7.94 116.67
N GLY A 593 6.87 9.04 116.21
CA GLY A 593 7.26 9.78 115.00
C GLY A 593 6.18 9.86 113.91
N PRO A 594 6.43 10.60 112.82
CA PRO A 594 5.55 10.67 111.66
C PRO A 594 5.54 9.34 110.90
N LYS A 595 4.36 8.81 110.59
CA LYS A 595 4.19 7.70 109.66
C LYS A 595 3.33 8.15 108.46
N THR A 596 3.79 7.84 107.26
CA THR A 596 3.03 8.04 106.02
C THR A 596 2.03 6.89 105.83
N VAL A 597 0.74 7.23 105.83
CA VAL A 597 -0.36 6.28 105.68
C VAL A 597 -1.13 6.61 104.41
N VAL A 598 -1.55 5.59 103.65
CA VAL A 598 -2.33 5.79 102.42
C VAL A 598 -3.69 6.42 102.75
N SER A 599 -3.95 7.60 102.19
CA SER A 599 -5.22 8.31 102.33
C SER A 599 -6.24 7.66 101.41
N VAL A 600 -6.99 6.68 101.95
CA VAL A 600 -8.03 5.91 101.24
C VAL A 600 -8.94 6.82 100.40
N SER A 601 -9.40 7.94 100.97
CA SER A 601 -10.27 8.91 100.28
C SER A 601 -9.64 9.60 99.07
N LYS A 602 -8.33 9.91 99.08
CA LYS A 602 -7.63 10.47 97.93
C LYS A 602 -7.36 9.42 96.85
N THR A 603 -6.95 8.23 97.30
CA THR A 603 -6.73 7.07 96.42
C THR A 603 -8.02 6.69 95.68
N TYR A 604 -9.16 6.75 96.38
CA TYR A 604 -10.49 6.56 95.81
C TYR A 604 -10.87 7.64 94.78
N ILE A 605 -10.55 8.91 95.03
CA ILE A 605 -10.77 10.00 94.04
C ILE A 605 -9.92 9.75 92.79
N LYS A 606 -8.60 9.51 92.93
CA LYS A 606 -7.72 9.26 91.79
C LYS A 606 -8.13 8.02 90.99
N LEU A 607 -8.55 6.94 91.67
CA LEU A 607 -9.10 5.75 91.03
C LEU A 607 -10.42 6.03 90.29
N LYS A 608 -11.33 6.81 90.87
CA LYS A 608 -12.58 7.24 90.23
C LYS A 608 -12.30 8.05 88.96
N ASP A 609 -11.35 8.97 89.00
CA ASP A 609 -11.04 9.85 87.87
C ASP A 609 -10.34 9.08 86.75
N LEU A 610 -9.39 8.18 87.07
CA LEU A 610 -8.83 7.20 86.12
C LEU A 610 -9.89 6.27 85.52
N ILE A 611 -10.94 5.90 86.27
CA ILE A 611 -12.08 5.12 85.76
C ILE A 611 -12.94 5.97 84.80
N LEU A 612 -13.09 7.28 85.04
CA LEU A 612 -13.80 8.19 84.14
C LEU A 612 -13.00 8.45 82.86
N GLU A 613 -11.68 8.61 82.95
CA GLU A 613 -10.78 8.71 81.80
C GLU A 613 -10.75 7.42 80.98
N LYS A 614 -10.60 6.26 81.63
CA LYS A 614 -10.73 4.95 80.96
C LYS A 614 -12.07 4.79 80.25
N LYS A 615 -13.15 5.41 80.76
CA LYS A 615 -14.47 5.44 80.11
C LYS A 615 -14.57 6.45 78.96
N SER A 616 -13.88 7.60 79.00
CA SER A 616 -13.85 8.55 77.88
C SER A 616 -12.96 8.05 76.75
N LEU A 617 -11.75 7.57 77.05
CA LEU A 617 -10.84 6.94 76.09
C LEU A 617 -11.51 5.75 75.40
N LYS A 618 -12.19 4.85 76.15
CA LYS A 618 -12.93 3.73 75.55
C LYS A 618 -14.07 4.17 74.61
N LYS A 619 -14.71 5.33 74.87
CA LYS A 619 -15.70 5.90 73.94
C LYS A 619 -15.03 6.40 72.66
N GLU A 620 -13.92 7.12 72.76
CA GLU A 620 -13.22 7.66 71.59
C GLU A 620 -12.55 6.55 70.76
N THR A 621 -11.94 5.53 71.38
CA THR A 621 -11.47 4.33 70.66
C THR A 621 -12.61 3.64 69.90
N ASN A 622 -13.82 3.59 70.48
CA ASN A 622 -14.99 3.03 69.79
C ASN A 622 -15.46 3.92 68.62
N ARG A 623 -15.45 5.25 68.77
CA ARG A 623 -15.77 6.23 67.71
C ARG A 623 -14.76 6.15 66.55
N LEU A 624 -13.47 6.04 66.86
CA LEU A 624 -12.41 5.84 65.88
C LEU A 624 -12.57 4.50 65.14
N ARG A 625 -12.93 3.42 65.85
CA ARG A 625 -13.21 2.12 65.21
C ARG A 625 -14.40 2.19 64.24
N THR A 626 -15.52 2.81 64.63
CA THR A 626 -16.68 2.93 63.73
C THR A 626 -16.42 3.85 62.54
N LEU A 627 -15.60 4.90 62.72
CA LEU A 627 -15.12 5.73 61.62
C LEU A 627 -14.20 4.96 60.67
N ASN A 628 -13.20 4.23 61.18
CA ASN A 628 -12.27 3.48 60.34
C ASN A 628 -13.01 2.42 59.52
N SER A 629 -13.91 1.66 60.15
CA SER A 629 -14.75 0.71 59.43
C SER A 629 -15.79 1.34 58.51
N HIS A 630 -16.05 2.65 58.57
CA HIS A 630 -16.78 3.35 57.52
C HIS A 630 -15.87 3.78 56.36
N LEU A 631 -14.63 4.19 56.65
CA LEU A 631 -13.62 4.52 55.63
C LEU A 631 -13.22 3.28 54.82
N GLU A 632 -13.00 2.13 55.47
CA GLU A 632 -12.78 0.81 54.85
C GLU A 632 -13.90 0.50 53.84
N ARG A 633 -15.16 0.46 54.28
CA ARG A 633 -16.32 0.22 53.39
C ARG A 633 -16.45 1.24 52.25
N ARG A 634 -16.04 2.50 52.46
CA ARG A 634 -16.01 3.52 51.39
C ARG A 634 -14.89 3.30 50.38
N LEU A 635 -13.73 2.83 50.84
CA LEU A 635 -12.58 2.48 49.99
C LEU A 635 -12.91 1.25 49.13
N ASP A 636 -13.46 0.17 49.71
CA ASP A 636 -13.99 -0.98 48.97
C ASP A 636 -14.97 -0.54 47.88
N SER A 637 -15.85 0.40 48.23
CA SER A 637 -16.88 0.95 47.34
C SER A 637 -16.34 1.93 46.30
N GLN A 638 -15.08 2.38 46.42
CA GLN A 638 -14.37 3.13 45.37
C GLN A 638 -13.58 2.17 44.49
N GLU A 639 -12.88 1.19 45.06
CA GLU A 639 -12.15 0.16 44.33
C GLU A 639 -13.07 -0.64 43.40
N LYS A 640 -14.23 -1.10 43.89
CA LYS A 640 -15.25 -1.80 43.08
C LYS A 640 -15.81 -0.95 41.92
N ARG A 641 -15.79 0.38 42.04
CA ARG A 641 -16.15 1.29 40.94
C ARG A 641 -14.99 1.51 39.96
N LEU A 642 -13.77 1.60 40.44
CA LEU A 642 -12.57 1.71 39.60
C LEU A 642 -12.33 0.44 38.78
N SER A 643 -12.58 -0.76 39.34
CA SER A 643 -12.49 -2.02 38.61
C SER A 643 -13.60 -2.19 37.57
N ALA A 644 -14.82 -1.71 37.84
CA ALA A 644 -15.89 -1.64 36.84
C ALA A 644 -15.52 -0.67 35.69
N VAL A 645 -15.00 0.53 36.01
CA VAL A 645 -14.58 1.51 35.00
C VAL A 645 -13.38 1.00 34.18
N SER A 646 -12.38 0.35 34.80
CA SER A 646 -11.25 -0.20 34.05
C SER A 646 -11.65 -1.38 33.16
N LEU A 647 -12.66 -2.16 33.54
CA LEU A 647 -13.26 -3.19 32.68
C LEU A 647 -13.97 -2.58 31.46
N GLU A 648 -14.75 -1.51 31.62
CA GLU A 648 -15.38 -0.82 30.49
C GLU A 648 -14.37 -0.09 29.58
N LEU A 649 -13.32 0.51 30.15
CA LEU A 649 -12.19 1.03 29.37
C LEU A 649 -11.48 -0.08 28.59
N THR A 650 -11.34 -1.27 29.18
CA THR A 650 -10.77 -2.44 28.50
C THR A 650 -11.67 -2.92 27.36
N LYS A 651 -12.99 -3.01 27.57
CA LYS A 651 -13.98 -3.37 26.53
C LYS A 651 -13.98 -2.37 25.37
N THR A 652 -14.02 -1.07 25.67
CA THR A 652 -14.02 -0.01 24.65
C THR A 652 -12.69 0.03 23.89
N TRP A 653 -11.55 -0.19 24.54
CA TRP A 653 -10.25 -0.35 23.86
C TRP A 653 -10.26 -1.53 22.87
N HIS A 654 -10.81 -2.68 23.26
CA HIS A 654 -10.96 -3.83 22.35
C HIS A 654 -11.91 -3.55 21.18
N LEU A 655 -13.00 -2.82 21.42
CA LEU A 655 -13.94 -2.39 20.36
C LEU A 655 -13.27 -1.43 19.37
N VAL A 656 -12.57 -0.41 19.85
CA VAL A 656 -11.78 0.52 19.01
C VAL A 656 -10.72 -0.25 18.22
N GLY A 657 -10.02 -1.20 18.86
CA GLY A 657 -9.08 -2.10 18.18
C GLY A 657 -9.73 -3.00 17.12
N LYS A 658 -11.00 -3.38 17.28
CA LYS A 658 -11.76 -4.11 16.24
C LYS A 658 -12.13 -3.19 15.08
N MET A 659 -12.64 -1.99 15.37
CA MET A 659 -12.97 -0.97 14.36
C MET A 659 -11.74 -0.53 13.56
N GLN A 660 -10.57 -0.36 14.19
CA GLN A 660 -9.32 -0.04 13.49
C GLN A 660 -8.90 -1.14 12.50
N ARG A 661 -9.07 -2.43 12.86
CA ARG A 661 -8.80 -3.55 11.94
C ARG A 661 -9.80 -3.55 10.77
N GLN A 662 -11.08 -3.35 11.05
CA GLN A 662 -12.13 -3.26 10.02
C GLN A 662 -11.90 -2.07 9.07
N HIS A 663 -11.50 -0.91 9.59
CA HIS A 663 -11.18 0.27 8.78
C HIS A 663 -9.98 0.01 7.85
N ARG A 664 -8.91 -0.62 8.35
CA ARG A 664 -7.77 -1.04 7.51
C ARG A 664 -8.20 -2.02 6.41
N GLN A 665 -9.03 -3.02 6.76
CA GLN A 665 -9.56 -4.00 5.81
C GLN A 665 -10.41 -3.34 4.71
N LEU A 666 -11.34 -2.45 5.10
CA LEU A 666 -12.17 -1.67 4.17
C LEU A 666 -11.31 -0.79 3.26
N HIS A 667 -10.27 -0.15 3.79
CA HIS A 667 -9.37 0.68 2.98
C HIS A 667 -8.56 -0.17 1.98
N THR A 668 -8.09 -1.37 2.36
CA THR A 668 -7.47 -2.31 1.41
C THR A 668 -8.45 -2.77 0.33
N GLN A 669 -9.70 -3.08 0.69
CA GLN A 669 -10.75 -3.41 -0.28
C GLN A 669 -11.05 -2.24 -1.22
N GLU A 670 -11.08 -1.01 -0.70
CA GLU A 670 -11.26 0.22 -1.47
C GLU A 670 -10.11 0.43 -2.47
N GLN A 671 -8.84 0.24 -2.05
CA GLN A 671 -7.68 0.31 -2.93
C GLN A 671 -7.77 -0.71 -4.08
N ILE A 672 -8.18 -1.95 -3.78
CA ILE A 672 -8.40 -3.01 -4.78
C ILE A 672 -9.51 -2.64 -5.76
N LEU A 673 -10.64 -2.10 -5.27
CA LEU A 673 -11.75 -1.64 -6.13
C LEU A 673 -11.35 -0.42 -6.99
N ARG A 674 -10.59 0.53 -6.44
CA ARG A 674 -10.02 1.67 -7.19
C ARG A 674 -9.09 1.19 -8.31
N TYR A 675 -8.23 0.20 -8.02
CA TYR A 675 -7.35 -0.42 -9.02
C TYR A 675 -8.14 -1.14 -10.13
N HIS A 676 -9.12 -1.98 -9.79
CA HIS A 676 -9.97 -2.64 -10.78
C HIS A 676 -10.78 -1.64 -11.62
N LEU A 677 -11.23 -0.53 -11.03
CA LEU A 677 -11.91 0.54 -11.77
C LEU A 677 -10.94 1.25 -12.74
N GLN A 678 -9.69 1.50 -12.34
CA GLN A 678 -8.66 2.05 -13.22
C GLN A 678 -8.33 1.09 -14.37
N GLN A 679 -8.20 -0.21 -14.09
CA GLN A 679 -7.97 -1.24 -15.11
C GLN A 679 -9.13 -1.33 -16.11
N LYS A 680 -10.39 -1.34 -15.63
CA LYS A 680 -11.58 -1.30 -16.50
C LYS A 680 -11.66 -0.01 -17.33
N ARG A 681 -11.22 1.13 -16.79
CA ARG A 681 -11.15 2.40 -17.54
C ARG A 681 -10.11 2.36 -18.67
N ARG A 682 -8.93 1.75 -18.44
CA ARG A 682 -7.90 1.55 -19.48
C ARG A 682 -8.44 0.69 -20.63
N LEU A 683 -9.00 -0.48 -20.31
CA LEU A 683 -9.60 -1.39 -21.29
C LEU A 683 -10.78 -0.75 -22.06
N LEU A 684 -11.54 0.16 -21.43
CA LEU A 684 -12.57 0.96 -22.11
C LEU A 684 -12.03 2.13 -22.96
N SER A 685 -10.77 2.54 -22.80
CA SER A 685 -10.08 3.41 -23.76
C SER A 685 -9.49 2.61 -24.91
N GLU A 686 -8.81 1.49 -24.61
CA GLU A 686 -8.26 0.55 -25.60
C GLU A 686 -9.35 0.12 -26.60
N LEU A 687 -10.52 -0.32 -26.11
CA LEU A 687 -11.67 -0.67 -26.98
C LEU A 687 -12.25 0.51 -27.77
N LYS A 688 -12.10 1.77 -27.32
CA LYS A 688 -12.50 2.96 -28.09
C LYS A 688 -11.50 3.26 -29.19
N GLU A 689 -10.21 3.18 -28.89
CA GLU A 689 -9.11 3.34 -29.85
C GLU A 689 -9.22 2.28 -30.95
N GLU A 690 -9.54 1.03 -30.61
CA GLU A 690 -9.85 -0.03 -31.59
C GLU A 690 -11.09 0.29 -32.44
N LEU A 691 -12.19 0.77 -31.83
CA LEU A 691 -13.40 1.16 -32.55
C LEU A 691 -13.19 2.39 -33.47
N GLU A 692 -12.36 3.34 -33.05
CA GLU A 692 -11.98 4.52 -33.84
C GLU A 692 -11.04 4.12 -34.98
N TYR A 693 -10.07 3.25 -34.73
CA TYR A 693 -9.25 2.63 -35.78
C TYR A 693 -10.10 1.86 -36.80
N CYS A 694 -11.11 1.10 -36.34
CA CYS A 694 -12.05 0.43 -37.24
C CYS A 694 -12.87 1.43 -38.05
N ARG A 695 -13.37 2.51 -37.45
CA ARG A 695 -14.08 3.60 -38.16
C ARG A 695 -13.20 4.28 -39.21
N LEU A 696 -11.93 4.56 -38.88
CA LEU A 696 -10.95 5.14 -39.80
C LEU A 696 -10.64 4.19 -40.97
N LYS A 697 -10.52 2.88 -40.70
CA LYS A 697 -10.38 1.85 -41.75
C LYS A 697 -11.62 1.79 -42.66
N TRP A 698 -12.82 1.93 -42.09
CA TRP A 698 -14.08 2.00 -42.84
C TRP A 698 -14.32 3.33 -43.57
N SER A 699 -13.75 4.46 -43.14
CA SER A 699 -13.75 5.70 -43.94
C SER A 699 -12.75 5.61 -45.08
N ALA A 700 -11.51 5.17 -44.82
CA ALA A 700 -10.50 4.98 -45.88
C ALA A 700 -10.92 3.93 -46.92
N ALA A 701 -11.66 2.89 -46.54
CA ALA A 701 -12.25 1.92 -47.48
C ALA A 701 -13.35 2.54 -48.36
N ARG A 702 -14.19 3.43 -47.81
CA ARG A 702 -15.21 4.17 -48.58
C ARG A 702 -14.60 5.26 -49.46
N GLU A 703 -13.56 5.94 -48.99
CA GLU A 703 -12.79 6.91 -49.75
C GLU A 703 -12.15 6.25 -50.97
N LYS A 704 -11.46 5.12 -50.79
CA LYS A 704 -10.94 4.30 -51.91
C LYS A 704 -12.04 3.76 -52.83
N ASN A 705 -13.22 3.45 -52.30
CA ASN A 705 -14.35 3.06 -53.13
C ASN A 705 -14.84 4.24 -54.00
N ILE A 706 -14.97 5.44 -53.43
CA ILE A 706 -15.31 6.68 -54.16
C ILE A 706 -14.23 7.05 -55.19
N GLU A 707 -12.94 6.90 -54.85
CA GLU A 707 -11.82 7.05 -55.79
C GLU A 707 -11.96 6.06 -56.96
N SER A 708 -12.25 4.78 -56.68
CA SER A 708 -12.44 3.75 -57.71
C SER A 708 -13.68 4.00 -58.56
N GLU A 709 -14.79 4.48 -57.97
CA GLU A 709 -15.95 4.94 -58.74
C GLU A 709 -15.61 6.13 -59.63
N GLY A 710 -14.79 7.08 -59.14
CA GLY A 710 -14.30 8.21 -59.92
C GLY A 710 -13.48 7.76 -61.12
N GLN A 711 -12.56 6.79 -60.91
CA GLN A 711 -11.79 6.16 -61.97
C GLN A 711 -12.69 5.43 -62.98
N TRP A 712 -13.66 4.63 -62.53
CA TRP A 712 -14.64 3.97 -63.40
C TRP A 712 -15.50 4.96 -64.19
N LYS A 713 -15.92 6.07 -63.57
CA LYS A 713 -16.68 7.15 -64.23
C LYS A 713 -15.81 7.88 -65.27
N SER A 714 -14.52 8.13 -64.97
CA SER A 714 -13.57 8.68 -65.94
C SER A 714 -13.36 7.74 -67.12
N LEU A 715 -13.06 6.45 -66.87
CA LEU A 715 -12.90 5.45 -67.92
C LEU A 715 -14.17 5.32 -68.78
N LYS A 716 -15.36 5.34 -68.17
CA LYS A 716 -16.64 5.31 -68.91
C LYS A 716 -16.85 6.58 -69.75
N ALA A 717 -16.40 7.74 -69.27
CA ALA A 717 -16.39 8.98 -70.05
C ALA A 717 -15.37 8.94 -71.19
N ASP A 718 -14.16 8.41 -70.97
CA ASP A 718 -13.11 8.25 -71.98
C ASP A 718 -13.53 7.25 -73.08
N PHE A 719 -14.14 6.13 -72.73
CA PHE A 719 -14.73 5.18 -73.69
C PHE A 719 -15.91 5.80 -74.46
N ALA A 720 -16.70 6.67 -73.84
CA ALA A 720 -17.77 7.41 -74.52
C ALA A 720 -17.22 8.53 -75.42
N ALA A 721 -16.11 9.18 -75.04
CA ALA A 721 -15.41 10.16 -75.85
C ALA A 721 -14.76 9.51 -77.07
N ARG A 722 -14.08 8.36 -76.89
CA ARG A 722 -13.58 7.52 -77.99
C ARG A 722 -14.70 7.12 -78.93
N ARG A 723 -15.79 6.51 -78.44
CA ARG A 723 -16.95 6.18 -79.31
C ARG A 723 -17.53 7.38 -80.06
N LYS A 724 -17.52 8.58 -79.48
CA LYS A 724 -17.93 9.81 -80.17
C LYS A 724 -16.93 10.24 -81.25
N GLN A 725 -15.63 10.15 -80.97
CA GLN A 725 -14.55 10.40 -81.93
C GLN A 725 -14.57 9.37 -83.07
N ASP A 726 -14.78 8.10 -82.76
CA ASP A 726 -14.98 7.01 -83.73
C ASP A 726 -16.22 7.29 -84.60
N SER A 727 -17.33 7.76 -84.02
CA SER A 727 -18.54 8.14 -84.77
C SER A 727 -18.41 9.44 -85.59
N LEU A 728 -17.44 10.29 -85.27
CA LEU A 728 -17.10 11.48 -86.07
C LEU A 728 -16.19 11.11 -87.25
N ASN A 729 -15.26 10.18 -87.04
CA ASN A 729 -14.36 9.69 -88.09
C ASN A 729 -15.07 8.69 -89.03
N ASN A 730 -15.94 7.82 -88.51
CA ASN A 730 -16.78 6.90 -89.31
C ASN A 730 -18.14 7.53 -89.64
N SER A 731 -18.15 8.50 -90.54
CA SER A 731 -19.39 8.96 -91.19
C SER A 731 -19.86 7.93 -92.24
N GLY A 732 -20.35 6.77 -91.79
CA GLY A 732 -20.88 5.71 -92.64
C GLY A 732 -21.56 4.58 -91.84
N GLU A 733 -22.68 4.08 -92.36
CA GLU A 733 -23.43 2.88 -91.90
C GLU A 733 -23.82 2.80 -90.41
N SER A 734 -24.83 3.59 -90.07
CA SER A 734 -26.13 3.11 -89.55
C SER A 734 -26.18 1.71 -88.90
N GLY A 735 -26.63 1.65 -87.63
CA GLY A 735 -27.41 0.51 -87.13
C GLY A 735 -27.12 0.06 -85.71
N TYR A 736 -27.70 0.74 -84.71
CA TYR A 736 -27.87 0.14 -83.39
C TYR A 736 -29.22 0.57 -82.80
N SER A 737 -30.10 -0.39 -82.54
CA SER A 737 -31.31 -0.16 -81.76
C SER A 737 -30.98 -0.18 -80.27
N ASP A 738 -31.68 0.67 -79.52
CA ASP A 738 -31.60 0.72 -78.06
C ASP A 738 -32.43 -0.42 -77.45
N GLU A 739 -31.81 -1.28 -76.65
CA GLU A 739 -32.51 -2.27 -75.82
C GLU A 739 -32.26 -1.97 -74.34
N GLN A 740 -33.27 -1.38 -73.69
CA GLN A 740 -33.32 -1.25 -72.25
C GLN A 740 -33.47 -2.63 -71.58
N PRO A 741 -32.62 -3.02 -70.60
CA PRO A 741 -33.07 -3.91 -69.55
C PRO A 741 -34.04 -3.14 -68.64
N SER A 742 -35.18 -3.76 -68.30
CA SER A 742 -36.21 -3.13 -67.47
C SER A 742 -35.89 -3.23 -65.98
N ASP A 743 -35.89 -2.10 -65.27
CA ASP A 743 -35.88 -2.05 -63.79
C ASP A 743 -37.30 -2.25 -63.24
N GLU A 744 -37.64 -3.45 -62.76
CA GLU A 744 -38.79 -3.68 -61.86
C GLU A 744 -38.49 -4.80 -60.84
N GLU A 745 -38.08 -4.45 -59.61
CA GLU A 745 -38.56 -5.10 -58.36
C GLU A 745 -38.20 -4.30 -57.09
N ASP A 746 -38.86 -3.16 -56.88
CA ASP A 746 -38.60 -2.24 -55.75
C ASP A 746 -39.30 -2.70 -54.45
N THR A 747 -38.78 -3.76 -53.82
CA THR A 747 -39.36 -4.38 -52.60
C THR A 747 -38.97 -3.65 -51.30
N HIS A 748 -39.38 -2.38 -51.20
CA HIS A 748 -39.07 -1.47 -50.10
C HIS A 748 -39.76 -1.85 -48.77
N VAL A 749 -39.25 -2.86 -48.05
CA VAL A 749 -39.78 -3.34 -46.75
C VAL A 749 -39.58 -2.34 -45.59
N ASN A 750 -40.42 -1.32 -45.58
CA ASN A 750 -40.52 -0.26 -44.57
C ASN A 750 -41.09 -0.77 -43.22
N ARG A 751 -40.27 -1.48 -42.44
CA ARG A 751 -40.67 -1.98 -41.11
C ARG A 751 -40.48 -0.94 -39.99
N LYS A 752 -41.29 0.12 -40.02
CA LYS A 752 -41.36 1.09 -38.92
C LYS A 752 -41.80 0.43 -37.60
N SER A 753 -40.89 0.47 -36.63
CA SER A 753 -41.13 0.74 -35.21
C SER A 753 -42.58 0.63 -34.68
N SER A 754 -42.85 -0.43 -33.90
CA SER A 754 -43.88 -0.38 -32.86
C SER A 754 -43.58 -1.41 -31.75
N LEU A 755 -43.12 -0.91 -30.61
CA LEU A 755 -43.14 -1.62 -29.32
C LEU A 755 -42.85 -0.59 -28.21
N ALA A 756 -43.88 -0.30 -27.40
CA ALA A 756 -43.81 0.70 -26.33
C ALA A 756 -43.87 0.04 -24.94
N ASN A 757 -43.11 0.63 -24.01
CA ASN A 757 -43.25 0.58 -22.55
C ASN A 757 -43.99 -0.59 -21.85
N GLN A 758 -43.20 -1.37 -21.08
CA GLN A 758 -43.39 -1.68 -19.65
C GLN A 758 -44.65 -2.48 -19.21
N PRO A 759 -44.73 -2.95 -17.93
CA PRO A 759 -43.73 -3.01 -16.85
C PRO A 759 -43.29 -4.47 -16.52
N GLY A 760 -42.44 -4.64 -15.51
CA GLY A 760 -41.81 -5.92 -15.16
C GLY A 760 -42.62 -6.88 -14.29
N PHE A 761 -42.04 -8.05 -14.01
CA PHE A 761 -42.52 -9.01 -13.00
C PHE A 761 -41.34 -9.73 -12.31
N SER A 762 -41.62 -10.41 -11.20
CA SER A 762 -40.65 -10.96 -10.24
C SER A 762 -40.18 -12.39 -10.53
N GLY A 763 -38.92 -12.70 -10.21
CA GLY A 763 -38.42 -14.06 -9.97
C GLY A 763 -36.88 -14.11 -9.84
N GLY A 764 -36.29 -14.98 -9.00
CA GLY A 764 -36.95 -15.90 -8.06
C GLY A 764 -36.26 -17.25 -7.83
N ALA A 765 -34.93 -17.34 -7.94
CA ALA A 765 -34.11 -18.51 -7.59
C ALA A 765 -32.68 -18.05 -7.26
#